data_AF-A0A073ING4-F1
#
_entry.id   AF-A0A073ING4-F1
#
_cell.length_a   1.000
_cell.length_b   1.000
_cell.length_c   1.000
_cell.angle_alpha   90.00
_cell.angle_beta   90.00
_cell.angle_gamma   90.00
#
_symmetry.space_group_name_H-M   'P 1'
#
loop_
_entity.id
_entity.type
_entity.pdbx_description
1 polymer ?
#
loop_
_entity_poly.entity_id
_entity_poly.type
_entity_poly.pdbx_seq_one_letter_code
_entity_poly.pdbx_strand_id
1 'polypeptide(L)'
;MLIRKITFHIILAALLLFAGAASAANWIESADIGWYEANSADATFTINTAEELAGLAKLVNDGTEQFEGKTVKLASDIDLSGGTWTAIGHRTKTGWQLLHCFRGTFDGCGHKVSGLGEIKNPISDGISYISYIGLFGYCEAVYPVFKNLHIEGDIRPSQADKDAGSVGFYIGGLLGATQATANGTINKTIENCSFSGKISSDSHGHVGGISGMSWCSFLNCYVSADISLSYDATVGGVVGEAGRAVENCGFTGSIVLTAPGDASLGGTSYIGGIAGWIHTVGSMTNCASFCDMNIKTAQSAQIGGVAGNLWASNAIVACTGEGKITASAAEGKRLYVGGVVGYTNNILFEYCSSAVSISAPSAMIGGLIGHGARISTFTGCEWLGGDGRAEEAVGDIDEITDEQALKVIEAKNLRAASVILPPIYKVVENIPTTIKALVFPTNCGDMGELGFSWGTSDKSALSVAYSSDTAVIRSGKSGTTELYLSASGFPGGNSWSLKAVVLSVLSSLQELLLSAEEIILKSAGASEEVAASITPESGVSYPELKWSYEVISGDAATTDDLEITYIESTRRVKVTLVNFVEGARYKLTAKAVDGTGLSASLTVTAKADTVTPGGGSSGGCSTVACGPIVLLALLLPAAFMAVSVRRGCRK
;
A
#
# COMPACT_ATOMS: atom_id res chain seq x y z
N MET A 1 -74.67 -2.89 8.50
CA MET A 1 -75.15 -4.14 9.13
C MET A 1 -74.05 -5.18 8.98
N LEU A 2 -73.51 -5.68 10.10
CA LEU A 2 -72.45 -6.70 10.28
C LEU A 2 -71.06 -6.40 9.67
N ILE A 3 -70.02 -6.00 10.41
CA ILE A 3 -69.22 -6.66 11.48
C ILE A 3 -68.21 -7.71 10.96
N ARG A 4 -66.94 -7.55 11.44
CA ARG A 4 -65.77 -8.46 11.54
C ARG A 4 -64.80 -8.48 10.35
N LYS A 5 -63.47 -8.34 10.46
CA LYS A 5 -62.44 -8.41 11.54
C LYS A 5 -61.23 -7.53 11.14
N ILE A 6 -60.74 -6.64 12.00
CA ILE A 6 -59.50 -6.74 12.82
C ILE A 6 -58.24 -7.08 11.99
N THR A 7 -57.26 -6.16 11.91
CA THR A 7 -55.92 -6.32 12.53
C THR A 7 -55.23 -4.96 12.61
N PHE A 8 -54.94 -4.55 13.86
CA PHE A 8 -54.10 -3.44 14.26
C PHE A 8 -52.67 -3.65 13.74
N HIS A 9 -52.11 -2.71 12.97
CA HIS A 9 -50.66 -2.60 12.80
C HIS A 9 -50.21 -1.31 13.48
N ILE A 10 -49.36 -1.50 14.48
CA ILE A 10 -48.63 -0.48 15.22
C ILE A 10 -47.74 0.25 14.22
N ILE A 11 -47.94 1.56 14.11
CA ILE A 11 -47.02 2.47 13.42
C ILE A 11 -45.77 2.54 14.29
N LEU A 12 -44.77 1.71 13.98
CA LEU A 12 -43.42 1.91 14.46
C LEU A 12 -42.82 3.01 13.58
N ALA A 13 -42.91 4.25 14.05
CA ALA A 13 -42.16 5.36 13.51
C ALA A 13 -40.67 4.99 13.55
N ALA A 14 -40.08 4.72 12.39
CA ALA A 14 -38.66 4.72 12.23
C ALA A 14 -38.18 6.15 12.53
N LEU A 15 -37.74 6.37 13.77
CA LEU A 15 -36.71 7.37 14.04
C LEU A 15 -35.50 6.96 13.21
N LEU A 16 -35.46 7.42 11.96
CA LEU A 16 -34.21 7.79 11.33
C LEU A 16 -33.63 8.89 12.22
N LEU A 17 -32.89 8.47 13.25
CA LEU A 17 -31.80 9.27 13.73
C LEU A 17 -30.95 9.50 12.48
N PHE A 18 -31.09 10.69 11.90
CA PHE A 18 -29.95 11.39 11.36
C PHE A 18 -28.90 11.31 12.47
N ALA A 19 -28.03 10.31 12.39
CA ALA A 19 -26.66 10.53 12.77
C ALA A 19 -26.29 11.75 11.94
N GLY A 20 -26.30 12.92 12.58
CA GLY A 20 -25.66 14.09 12.01
C GLY A 20 -24.32 13.61 11.50
N ALA A 21 -23.93 14.08 10.32
CA ALA A 21 -22.53 14.02 9.95
C ALA A 21 -21.77 14.65 11.13
N ALA A 22 -21.29 13.81 12.04
CA ALA A 22 -20.22 14.16 12.93
C ALA A 22 -19.17 14.63 11.95
N SER A 23 -18.84 15.92 11.99
CA SER A 23 -17.63 16.43 11.36
C SER A 23 -16.55 15.39 11.66
N ALA A 24 -16.03 14.73 10.64
CA ALA A 24 -14.98 13.74 10.83
C ALA A 24 -13.89 14.44 11.65
N ALA A 25 -13.63 13.95 12.86
CA ALA A 25 -12.68 14.60 13.75
C ALA A 25 -11.30 14.61 13.07
N ASN A 26 -10.53 15.69 13.23
CA ASN A 26 -9.19 15.72 12.67
C ASN A 26 -8.29 14.80 13.50
N TRP A 27 -7.51 13.92 12.85
CA TRP A 27 -6.62 12.99 13.54
C TRP A 27 -5.65 13.68 14.50
N ILE A 28 -5.25 14.92 14.20
CA ILE A 28 -4.35 15.70 15.05
C ILE A 28 -4.94 15.99 16.45
N GLU A 29 -6.26 15.96 16.60
CA GLU A 29 -6.96 16.17 17.88
C GLU A 29 -6.88 14.95 18.80
N SER A 30 -6.60 13.77 18.24
CA SER A 30 -6.43 12.50 18.96
C SER A 30 -4.96 12.06 19.01
N ALA A 31 -4.03 12.97 18.79
CA ALA A 31 -2.60 12.68 18.73
C ALA A 31 -2.06 12.13 20.07
N ASP A 32 -1.42 10.97 20.01
CA ASP A 32 -0.70 10.35 21.13
C ASP A 32 0.82 10.54 20.95
N ILE A 33 1.44 11.28 21.88
CA ILE A 33 2.90 11.52 21.91
C ILE A 33 3.60 10.74 23.04
N GLY A 34 2.88 9.93 23.82
CA GLY A 34 3.42 9.21 24.98
C GLY A 34 4.54 8.24 24.62
N TRP A 35 4.48 7.65 23.42
CA TRP A 35 5.54 6.79 22.87
C TRP A 35 6.89 7.50 22.75
N TYR A 36 6.89 8.81 22.44
CA TYR A 36 8.09 9.62 22.31
C TYR A 36 8.53 10.18 23.66
N GLU A 37 7.61 10.77 24.44
CA GLU A 37 7.97 11.42 25.70
C GLU A 37 8.62 10.44 26.69
N ALA A 38 8.14 9.20 26.74
CA ALA A 38 8.71 8.15 27.58
C ALA A 38 10.12 7.71 27.14
N ASN A 39 10.49 7.92 25.88
CA ASN A 39 11.68 7.34 25.24
C ASN A 39 12.47 8.36 24.40
N SER A 40 12.40 9.66 24.73
CA SER A 40 12.91 10.74 23.85
C SER A 40 14.41 10.68 23.51
N ALA A 41 15.19 9.95 24.31
CA ALA A 41 16.61 9.68 24.11
C ALA A 41 16.89 8.56 23.09
N ASP A 42 15.90 7.77 22.69
CA ASP A 42 16.07 6.66 21.76
C ASP A 42 16.36 7.15 20.33
N ALA A 43 17.05 6.30 19.57
CA ALA A 43 17.33 6.52 18.17
C ALA A 43 16.30 5.85 17.23
N THR A 44 15.47 4.95 17.75
CA THR A 44 14.46 4.22 16.98
C THR A 44 13.15 4.16 17.75
N PHE A 45 12.07 4.51 17.07
CA PHE A 45 10.71 4.55 17.60
C PHE A 45 9.80 3.68 16.75
N THR A 46 8.75 3.16 17.35
CA THR A 46 7.77 2.29 16.69
C THR A 46 6.37 2.87 16.85
N ILE A 47 5.62 2.91 15.76
CA ILE A 47 4.23 3.35 15.68
C ILE A 47 3.36 2.14 15.31
N ASN A 48 2.29 1.95 16.07
CA ASN A 48 1.34 0.83 15.95
C ASN A 48 -0.11 1.30 15.71
N THR A 49 -0.40 2.58 15.93
CA THR A 49 -1.76 3.14 15.90
C THR A 49 -1.83 4.45 15.11
N ALA A 50 -3.04 4.81 14.71
CA ALA A 50 -3.30 6.06 14.00
C ALA A 50 -3.03 7.28 14.89
N GLU A 51 -3.35 7.17 16.19
CA GLU A 51 -3.13 8.19 17.20
C GLU A 51 -1.63 8.47 17.42
N GLU A 52 -0.79 7.42 17.47
CA GLU A 52 0.67 7.58 17.56
C GLU A 52 1.26 8.24 16.29
N LEU A 53 0.72 7.90 15.11
CA LEU A 53 1.11 8.55 13.85
C LEU A 53 0.68 10.03 13.80
N ALA A 54 -0.51 10.35 14.30
CA ALA A 54 -0.93 11.72 14.51
C ALA A 54 -0.05 12.44 15.55
N GLY A 55 0.47 11.72 16.55
CA GLY A 55 1.50 12.17 17.48
C GLY A 55 2.78 12.62 16.78
N LEU A 56 3.27 11.85 15.81
CA LEU A 56 4.41 12.26 14.98
C LEU A 56 4.12 13.58 14.23
N ALA A 57 2.93 13.68 13.62
CA ALA A 57 2.51 14.91 12.96
C ALA A 57 2.51 16.10 13.92
N LYS A 58 1.98 15.91 15.13
CA LYS A 58 1.96 16.95 16.17
C LYS A 58 3.35 17.41 16.55
N LEU A 59 4.27 16.49 16.86
CA LEU A 59 5.65 16.84 17.26
C LEU A 59 6.39 17.64 16.17
N VAL A 60 6.27 17.21 14.91
CA VAL A 60 6.94 17.88 13.77
C VAL A 60 6.29 19.24 13.48
N ASN A 61 4.96 19.31 13.47
CA ASN A 61 4.23 20.54 13.15
C ASN A 61 4.38 21.59 14.26
N ASP A 62 4.42 21.20 15.54
CA ASP A 62 4.69 22.11 16.65
C ASP A 62 6.16 22.55 16.70
N GLY A 63 7.05 21.89 15.94
CA GLY A 63 8.49 22.16 15.90
C GLY A 63 9.22 21.71 17.18
N THR A 64 8.64 20.78 17.94
CA THR A 64 9.22 20.26 19.19
C THR A 64 10.24 19.16 18.94
N GLU A 65 10.10 18.40 17.86
CA GLU A 65 11.07 17.39 17.42
C GLU A 65 11.03 17.22 15.89
N GLN A 66 12.20 17.13 15.27
CA GLN A 66 12.37 16.97 13.81
C GLN A 66 12.84 15.57 13.43
N PHE A 67 13.26 14.76 14.40
CA PHE A 67 13.76 13.39 14.22
C PHE A 67 15.07 13.28 13.43
N GLU A 68 15.90 14.33 13.38
CA GLU A 68 17.20 14.25 12.70
C GLU A 68 18.07 13.15 13.32
N GLY A 69 18.56 12.22 12.48
CA GLY A 69 19.33 11.05 12.91
C GLY A 69 18.53 9.95 13.60
N LYS A 70 17.21 10.11 13.76
CA LYS A 70 16.30 9.12 14.37
C LYS A 70 15.54 8.34 13.30
N THR A 71 15.08 7.14 13.65
CA THR A 71 14.24 6.28 12.81
C THR A 71 12.88 6.09 13.45
N VAL A 72 11.81 6.29 12.68
CA VAL A 72 10.43 5.95 13.05
C VAL A 72 9.99 4.79 12.16
N LYS A 73 9.53 3.70 12.78
CA LYS A 73 9.09 2.48 12.10
C LYS A 73 7.61 2.24 12.30
N LEU A 74 6.93 1.72 11.29
CA LEU A 74 5.63 1.08 11.50
C LEU A 74 5.82 -0.36 11.95
N ALA A 75 5.01 -0.82 12.90
CA ALA A 75 4.93 -2.23 13.31
C ALA A 75 3.58 -2.88 13.00
N SER A 76 2.64 -2.10 12.47
CA SER A 76 1.32 -2.55 12.02
C SER A 76 0.88 -1.70 10.83
N ASP A 77 -0.12 -2.22 10.11
CA ASP A 77 -0.85 -1.38 9.16
C ASP A 77 -1.66 -0.33 9.94
N ILE A 78 -1.66 0.91 9.46
CA ILE A 78 -2.36 2.04 10.07
C ILE A 78 -3.54 2.44 9.19
N ASP A 79 -4.75 2.47 9.75
CA ASP A 79 -5.93 2.97 9.05
C ASP A 79 -6.29 4.38 9.54
N LEU A 80 -6.27 5.34 8.63
CA LEU A 80 -6.64 6.74 8.86
C LEU A 80 -8.08 7.04 8.40
N SER A 81 -8.87 6.03 8.09
CA SER A 81 -10.29 6.22 7.77
C SER A 81 -11.06 6.84 8.96
N GLY A 82 -12.08 7.65 8.66
CA GLY A 82 -12.93 8.25 9.69
C GLY A 82 -12.50 9.64 10.21
N GLY A 83 -11.38 10.20 9.72
CA GLY A 83 -10.91 11.52 10.10
C GLY A 83 -10.19 12.27 8.98
N THR A 84 -10.10 13.60 9.10
CA THR A 84 -9.24 14.42 8.23
C THR A 84 -7.79 14.29 8.68
N TRP A 85 -6.87 14.06 7.76
CA TRP A 85 -5.43 14.01 8.07
C TRP A 85 -4.81 15.40 8.06
N THR A 86 -3.92 15.69 9.01
CA THR A 86 -3.08 16.89 8.97
C THR A 86 -1.67 16.47 8.55
N ALA A 87 -1.18 17.01 7.44
CA ALA A 87 0.10 16.58 6.86
C ALA A 87 1.27 16.75 7.85
N ILE A 88 2.29 15.88 7.78
CA ILE A 88 3.49 15.99 8.62
C ILE A 88 4.47 16.98 7.98
N GLY A 89 4.69 18.12 8.63
CA GLY A 89 5.66 19.15 8.27
C GLY A 89 5.13 20.23 7.31
N HIS A 90 5.66 21.45 7.45
CA HIS A 90 5.30 22.64 6.66
C HIS A 90 6.49 23.60 6.50
N ARG A 91 6.36 24.59 5.59
CA ARG A 91 7.45 25.50 5.17
C ARG A 91 7.77 26.65 6.15
N THR A 92 7.22 26.65 7.37
CA THR A 92 7.42 27.82 8.24
C THR A 92 8.85 27.91 8.70
N LYS A 93 9.37 29.14 8.68
CA LYS A 93 10.72 29.46 9.08
C LYS A 93 10.73 30.25 10.37
N THR A 94 11.67 29.91 11.25
CA THR A 94 12.08 30.75 12.37
C THR A 94 13.47 31.27 12.07
N GLY A 95 13.55 32.54 11.67
CA GLY A 95 14.77 33.09 11.06
C GLY A 95 15.10 32.40 9.73
N TRP A 96 16.29 31.80 9.64
CA TRP A 96 16.73 31.07 8.45
C TRP A 96 16.42 29.56 8.49
N GLN A 97 15.90 29.04 9.61
CA GLN A 97 15.75 27.61 9.83
C GLN A 97 14.32 27.14 9.53
N LEU A 98 14.21 26.01 8.84
CA LEU A 98 12.98 25.24 8.71
C LEU A 98 12.89 24.30 9.92
N LEU A 99 12.12 24.72 10.93
CA LEU A 99 11.97 24.00 12.20
C LEU A 99 10.82 22.98 12.19
N HIS A 100 9.93 23.07 11.20
CA HIS A 100 8.70 22.28 11.15
C HIS A 100 8.73 21.24 10.02
N CYS A 101 9.85 20.54 9.89
CA CYS A 101 10.05 19.54 8.84
C CYS A 101 10.54 18.25 9.49
N PHE A 102 10.06 17.11 8.98
CA PHE A 102 10.61 15.82 9.34
C PHE A 102 12.00 15.66 8.70
N ARG A 103 12.97 15.26 9.52
CA ARG A 103 14.39 15.09 9.17
C ARG A 103 14.93 13.70 9.48
N GLY A 104 14.04 12.77 9.86
CA GLY A 104 14.40 11.41 10.22
C GLY A 104 14.29 10.40 9.08
N THR A 105 14.44 9.13 9.45
CA THR A 105 14.06 7.99 8.60
C THR A 105 12.66 7.54 8.98
N PHE A 106 11.73 7.50 8.03
CA PHE A 106 10.43 6.87 8.18
C PHE A 106 10.43 5.56 7.39
N ASP A 107 10.42 4.44 8.10
CA ASP A 107 10.48 3.09 7.53
C ASP A 107 9.15 2.37 7.75
N GLY A 108 8.36 2.22 6.70
CA GLY A 108 7.08 1.53 6.76
C GLY A 108 7.22 0.04 7.08
N CYS A 109 8.42 -0.55 6.99
CA CYS A 109 8.64 -1.97 7.25
C CYS A 109 7.66 -2.87 6.46
N GLY A 110 7.31 -2.48 5.24
CA GLY A 110 6.34 -3.19 4.39
C GLY A 110 4.88 -3.06 4.83
N HIS A 111 4.58 -2.34 5.90
CA HIS A 111 3.23 -2.02 6.33
C HIS A 111 2.60 -0.95 5.44
N LYS A 112 1.27 -0.84 5.54
CA LYS A 112 0.51 0.20 4.83
C LYS A 112 -0.06 1.27 5.76
N VAL A 113 -0.20 2.48 5.22
CA VAL A 113 -1.07 3.53 5.74
C VAL A 113 -2.27 3.64 4.80
N SER A 114 -3.46 3.29 5.26
CA SER A 114 -4.71 3.30 4.47
C SER A 114 -5.66 4.41 4.92
N GLY A 115 -6.72 4.63 4.15
CA GLY A 115 -7.82 5.52 4.54
C GLY A 115 -7.50 7.01 4.43
N LEU A 116 -6.36 7.38 3.82
CA LEU A 116 -6.07 8.79 3.52
C LEU A 116 -7.12 9.32 2.53
N GLY A 117 -7.74 10.44 2.90
CA GLY A 117 -8.79 11.07 2.11
C GLY A 117 -8.57 12.57 1.99
N GLU A 118 -9.34 13.32 2.77
CA GLU A 118 -9.14 14.76 2.88
C GLU A 118 -7.90 15.05 3.74
N ILE A 119 -6.96 15.82 3.17
CA ILE A 119 -5.72 16.19 3.83
C ILE A 119 -5.65 17.70 3.97
N LYS A 120 -5.35 18.16 5.18
CA LYS A 120 -5.21 19.55 5.56
C LYS A 120 -3.73 19.94 5.69
N ASN A 121 -3.37 21.11 5.18
CA ASN A 121 -2.08 21.71 5.45
C ASN A 121 -1.98 22.14 6.93
N PRO A 122 -0.85 21.95 7.62
CA PRO A 122 -0.74 22.30 9.05
C PRO A 122 -0.98 23.78 9.36
N ILE A 123 -0.73 24.65 8.38
CA ILE A 123 -0.87 26.10 8.52
C ILE A 123 -1.85 26.64 7.51
N SER A 124 -2.71 27.53 8.00
CA SER A 124 -3.56 28.41 7.22
C SER A 124 -3.27 29.85 7.68
N ASP A 125 -2.34 30.54 7.03
CA ASP A 125 -1.94 31.90 7.41
C ASP A 125 -2.71 33.01 6.68
N GLY A 126 -3.75 32.66 5.90
CA GLY A 126 -4.67 33.62 5.27
C GLY A 126 -4.03 34.50 4.19
N ILE A 127 -2.79 34.22 3.81
CA ILE A 127 -2.11 34.79 2.64
C ILE A 127 -2.15 33.72 1.53
N SER A 128 -2.11 34.11 0.27
CA SER A 128 -1.98 33.17 -0.85
C SER A 128 -0.75 32.24 -0.66
N TYR A 129 -0.97 31.02 -0.14
CA TYR A 129 0.08 30.04 0.11
C TYR A 129 -0.15 28.76 -0.71
N ILE A 130 0.94 28.06 -1.00
CA ILE A 130 0.94 26.74 -1.63
C ILE A 130 0.66 25.71 -0.53
N SER A 131 -0.38 24.91 -0.67
CA SER A 131 -0.67 23.82 0.25
C SER A 131 0.13 22.57 -0.14
N TYR A 132 0.78 21.95 0.85
CA TYR A 132 1.55 20.73 0.65
C TYR A 132 0.78 19.54 1.20
N ILE A 133 0.33 18.68 0.29
CA ILE A 133 -0.66 17.65 0.54
C ILE A 133 0.00 16.28 0.41
N GLY A 134 -0.09 15.49 1.47
CA GLY A 134 0.36 14.11 1.54
C GLY A 134 0.41 13.61 2.97
N LEU A 135 0.85 12.37 3.19
CA LEU A 135 1.16 11.90 4.54
C LEU A 135 2.15 12.86 5.21
N PHE A 136 3.19 13.25 4.47
CA PHE A 136 4.10 14.35 4.77
C PHE A 136 3.79 15.55 3.86
N GLY A 137 3.74 16.74 4.45
CA GLY A 137 3.49 17.98 3.72
C GLY A 137 4.76 18.48 3.07
N TYR A 138 5.65 19.05 3.88
CA TYR A 138 6.88 19.69 3.41
C TYR A 138 8.11 19.22 4.17
N CYS A 139 9.20 18.94 3.44
CA CYS A 139 10.49 18.55 4.01
C CYS A 139 11.68 19.26 3.32
N GLU A 140 12.87 19.09 3.87
CA GLU A 140 14.14 19.52 3.26
C GLU A 140 14.84 18.31 2.65
N ALA A 141 15.01 18.25 1.32
CA ALA A 141 15.43 17.03 0.61
C ALA A 141 16.74 16.36 1.05
N VAL A 142 17.57 17.05 1.84
CA VAL A 142 18.85 16.53 2.35
C VAL A 142 18.70 15.62 3.57
N TYR A 143 17.57 15.67 4.26
CA TYR A 143 17.37 14.97 5.54
C TYR A 143 16.50 13.70 5.46
N PRO A 144 15.25 13.76 4.95
CA PRO A 144 14.30 12.69 5.17
C PRO A 144 14.63 11.46 4.33
N VAL A 145 14.52 10.29 4.95
CA VAL A 145 14.54 9.01 4.23
C VAL A 145 13.17 8.39 4.39
N PHE A 146 12.50 8.10 3.27
CA PHE A 146 11.23 7.39 3.27
C PHE A 146 11.43 6.05 2.59
N LYS A 147 11.06 4.96 3.26
CA LYS A 147 11.21 3.64 2.68
C LYS A 147 10.18 2.62 3.11
N ASN A 148 10.00 1.62 2.24
CA ASN A 148 9.26 0.38 2.52
C ASN A 148 7.82 0.65 2.99
N LEU A 149 7.12 1.60 2.38
CA LEU A 149 5.78 2.03 2.77
C LEU A 149 4.79 1.92 1.61
N HIS A 150 3.64 1.31 1.87
CA HIS A 150 2.49 1.39 0.98
C HIS A 150 1.50 2.43 1.49
N ILE A 151 0.98 3.26 0.60
CA ILE A 151 -0.06 4.23 0.92
C ILE A 151 -1.30 3.92 0.09
N GLU A 152 -2.46 3.92 0.73
CA GLU A 152 -3.75 3.60 0.11
C GLU A 152 -4.77 4.69 0.47
N GLY A 153 -5.38 5.33 -0.53
CA GLY A 153 -6.36 6.38 -0.25
C GLY A 153 -6.90 7.17 -1.45
N ASP A 154 -7.95 7.92 -1.19
CA ASP A 154 -8.63 8.82 -2.13
C ASP A 154 -8.31 10.28 -1.79
N ILE A 155 -7.10 10.70 -2.15
CA ILE A 155 -6.50 11.94 -1.68
C ILE A 155 -7.10 13.16 -2.39
N ARG A 156 -7.48 14.15 -1.58
CA ARG A 156 -7.84 15.49 -2.03
C ARG A 156 -7.42 16.56 -1.00
N PRO A 157 -7.10 17.78 -1.43
CA PRO A 157 -6.91 18.88 -0.52
C PRO A 157 -8.17 19.21 0.29
N SER A 158 -7.99 19.69 1.51
CA SER A 158 -9.12 20.05 2.38
C SER A 158 -9.90 21.25 1.88
N GLN A 159 -11.21 21.25 2.13
CA GLN A 159 -12.04 22.42 1.80
C GLN A 159 -11.62 23.65 2.63
N ALA A 160 -11.17 23.43 3.87
CA ALA A 160 -10.66 24.49 4.74
C ALA A 160 -9.44 25.22 4.14
N ASP A 161 -8.52 24.49 3.50
CA ASP A 161 -7.35 25.12 2.83
C ASP A 161 -7.79 25.97 1.63
N LYS A 162 -8.81 25.51 0.90
CA LYS A 162 -9.39 26.28 -0.22
C LYS A 162 -10.08 27.55 0.29
N ASP A 163 -10.87 27.44 1.34
CA ASP A 163 -11.58 28.57 1.96
C ASP A 163 -10.59 29.58 2.56
N ALA A 164 -9.41 29.13 2.98
CA ALA A 164 -8.30 29.96 3.45
C ALA A 164 -7.55 30.71 2.33
N GLY A 165 -7.90 30.49 1.06
CA GLY A 165 -7.32 31.18 -0.09
C GLY A 165 -6.05 30.55 -0.65
N SER A 166 -5.81 29.25 -0.42
CA SER A 166 -4.73 28.51 -1.09
C SER A 166 -4.87 28.63 -2.60
N VAL A 167 -3.81 29.08 -3.26
CA VAL A 167 -3.82 29.28 -4.71
C VAL A 167 -3.36 28.04 -5.47
N GLY A 168 -2.51 27.19 -4.89
CA GLY A 168 -2.06 25.97 -5.55
C GLY A 168 -1.74 24.84 -4.58
N PHE A 169 -1.67 23.62 -5.12
CA PHE A 169 -1.50 22.40 -4.34
C PHE A 169 -0.36 21.54 -4.88
N TYR A 170 0.50 21.10 -3.96
CA TYR A 170 1.57 20.15 -4.26
C TYR A 170 1.17 18.84 -3.60
N ILE A 171 0.72 17.88 -4.40
CA ILE A 171 0.00 16.70 -3.93
C ILE A 171 0.81 15.44 -4.22
N GLY A 172 1.13 14.71 -3.15
CA GLY A 172 1.73 13.39 -3.18
C GLY A 172 0.99 12.46 -2.23
N GLY A 173 0.88 11.17 -2.56
CA GLY A 173 0.40 10.19 -1.58
C GLY A 173 1.27 10.16 -0.33
N LEU A 174 2.60 10.16 -0.55
CA LEU A 174 3.59 10.20 0.51
C LEU A 174 3.98 11.62 0.90
N LEU A 175 4.34 12.45 -0.08
CA LEU A 175 5.02 13.72 0.18
C LEU A 175 4.52 14.85 -0.73
N GLY A 176 3.96 15.91 -0.14
CA GLY A 176 3.58 17.10 -0.88
C GLY A 176 4.76 17.71 -1.63
N ALA A 177 5.79 18.16 -0.88
CA ALA A 177 6.99 18.69 -1.50
C ALA A 177 8.27 18.62 -0.66
N THR A 178 9.41 18.81 -1.33
CA THR A 178 10.67 19.17 -0.67
C THR A 178 11.21 20.52 -1.12
N GLN A 179 11.98 21.19 -0.26
CA GLN A 179 12.77 22.35 -0.64
C GLN A 179 13.79 22.01 -1.75
N ALA A 180 13.91 22.90 -2.73
CA ALA A 180 15.00 22.87 -3.70
C ALA A 180 16.37 23.00 -3.03
N THR A 181 17.34 22.21 -3.51
CA THR A 181 18.71 22.26 -3.01
C THR A 181 19.66 22.81 -4.07
N ALA A 182 20.79 23.37 -3.63
CA ALA A 182 21.81 23.85 -4.55
C ALA A 182 22.37 22.69 -5.39
N ASN A 183 22.88 23.03 -6.58
CA ASN A 183 23.50 22.04 -7.45
C ASN A 183 24.70 21.38 -6.75
N GLY A 184 24.81 20.04 -6.84
CA GLY A 184 25.88 19.27 -6.18
C GLY A 184 25.59 18.81 -4.75
N THR A 185 24.47 19.22 -4.13
CA THR A 185 24.05 18.66 -2.83
C THR A 185 23.60 17.20 -2.98
N ILE A 186 24.01 16.33 -2.05
CA ILE A 186 23.55 14.94 -1.98
C ILE A 186 22.21 14.92 -1.24
N ASN A 187 21.14 14.68 -1.98
CA ASN A 187 19.80 14.55 -1.44
C ASN A 187 19.52 13.08 -1.09
N LYS A 188 18.50 12.82 -0.29
CA LYS A 188 18.08 11.46 0.07
C LYS A 188 17.24 10.81 -1.02
N THR A 189 17.00 9.52 -0.86
CA THR A 189 16.20 8.69 -1.75
C THR A 189 14.87 8.34 -1.08
N ILE A 190 13.78 8.46 -1.83
CA ILE A 190 12.51 7.80 -1.53
C ILE A 190 12.56 6.43 -2.20
N GLU A 191 12.61 5.37 -1.40
CA GLU A 191 12.89 4.01 -1.91
C GLU A 191 11.82 2.99 -1.51
N ASN A 192 11.47 2.09 -2.43
CA ASN A 192 10.52 1.01 -2.17
C ASN A 192 9.16 1.51 -1.62
N CYS A 193 8.69 2.66 -2.10
CA CYS A 193 7.40 3.22 -1.70
C CYS A 193 6.35 3.00 -2.79
N SER A 194 5.10 2.81 -2.39
CA SER A 194 4.00 2.64 -3.35
C SER A 194 2.74 3.37 -2.94
N PHE A 195 1.93 3.72 -3.94
CA PHE A 195 0.62 4.36 -3.74
C PHE A 195 -0.46 3.62 -4.53
N SER A 196 -1.64 3.46 -3.94
CA SER A 196 -2.85 3.02 -4.63
C SER A 196 -4.07 3.85 -4.24
N GLY A 197 -5.01 4.02 -5.17
CA GLY A 197 -6.26 4.74 -4.97
C GLY A 197 -6.45 5.89 -5.96
N LYS A 198 -6.95 7.03 -5.48
CA LYS A 198 -7.26 8.19 -6.32
C LYS A 198 -6.57 9.45 -5.82
N ILE A 199 -6.19 10.33 -6.74
CA ILE A 199 -5.80 11.71 -6.43
C ILE A 199 -6.69 12.66 -7.20
N SER A 200 -7.24 13.66 -6.52
CA SER A 200 -8.03 14.72 -7.17
C SER A 200 -7.70 16.12 -6.66
N SER A 201 -7.69 17.08 -7.58
CA SER A 201 -7.49 18.49 -7.28
C SER A 201 -8.31 19.36 -8.23
N ASP A 202 -8.88 20.42 -7.69
CA ASP A 202 -9.59 21.47 -8.40
C ASP A 202 -8.83 22.80 -8.39
N SER A 203 -7.51 22.73 -8.32
CA SER A 203 -6.62 23.88 -8.41
C SER A 203 -5.26 23.48 -9.00
N HIS A 204 -4.50 24.48 -9.45
CA HIS A 204 -3.21 24.32 -10.11
C HIS A 204 -2.12 23.81 -9.16
N GLY A 205 -1.07 23.22 -9.73
CA GLY A 205 0.12 22.85 -8.96
C GLY A 205 0.81 21.61 -9.48
N HIS A 206 1.45 20.86 -8.57
CA HIS A 206 2.25 19.68 -8.89
C HIS A 206 1.61 18.45 -8.26
N VAL A 207 1.37 17.41 -9.06
CA VAL A 207 0.66 16.22 -8.60
C VAL A 207 1.40 14.96 -9.02
N GLY A 208 1.62 14.07 -8.05
CA GLY A 208 1.99 12.69 -8.36
C GLY A 208 1.61 11.69 -7.28
N GLY A 209 1.63 10.41 -7.62
CA GLY A 209 1.21 9.34 -6.71
C GLY A 209 2.07 9.24 -5.45
N ILE A 210 3.38 9.43 -5.57
CA ILE A 210 4.30 9.46 -4.42
C ILE A 210 4.55 10.90 -3.97
N SER A 211 4.86 11.81 -4.90
CA SER A 211 5.14 13.20 -4.54
C SER A 211 4.63 14.23 -5.54
N GLY A 212 4.26 15.41 -5.04
CA GLY A 212 3.99 16.57 -5.89
C GLY A 212 5.27 17.10 -6.53
N MET A 213 6.21 17.59 -5.71
CA MET A 213 7.51 18.09 -6.16
C MET A 213 8.62 17.65 -5.21
N SER A 214 9.61 16.92 -5.70
CA SER A 214 10.68 16.43 -4.84
C SER A 214 12.05 16.57 -5.46
N TRP A 215 13.01 16.97 -4.62
CA TRP A 215 14.43 16.94 -4.90
C TRP A 215 15.10 15.71 -4.30
N CYS A 216 14.37 14.80 -3.68
CA CYS A 216 14.87 13.45 -3.43
C CYS A 216 14.91 12.64 -4.74
N SER A 217 15.80 11.64 -4.82
CA SER A 217 15.70 10.62 -5.87
C SER A 217 14.57 9.64 -5.55
N PHE A 218 14.08 8.95 -6.59
CA PHE A 218 13.04 7.92 -6.48
C PHE A 218 13.62 6.60 -6.96
N LEU A 219 13.49 5.55 -6.15
CA LEU A 219 14.05 4.23 -6.46
C LEU A 219 13.04 3.13 -6.13
N ASN A 220 12.74 2.28 -7.11
CA ASN A 220 11.80 1.16 -6.95
C ASN A 220 10.42 1.61 -6.45
N CYS A 221 9.91 2.74 -6.95
CA CYS A 221 8.59 3.22 -6.57
C CYS A 221 7.52 2.73 -7.55
N TYR A 222 6.34 2.38 -7.04
CA TYR A 222 5.25 1.90 -7.89
C TYR A 222 3.92 2.54 -7.52
N VAL A 223 3.20 3.03 -8.51
CA VAL A 223 1.89 3.67 -8.30
C VAL A 223 0.82 2.98 -9.14
N SER A 224 -0.30 2.65 -8.51
CA SER A 224 -1.52 2.16 -9.17
C SER A 224 -2.71 3.06 -8.83
N ALA A 225 -2.93 4.12 -9.61
CA ALA A 225 -3.89 5.15 -9.22
C ALA A 225 -4.57 5.88 -10.38
N ASP A 226 -5.75 6.43 -10.10
CA ASP A 226 -6.44 7.38 -10.97
C ASP A 226 -6.17 8.81 -10.50
N ILE A 227 -5.63 9.65 -11.39
CA ILE A 227 -5.34 11.07 -11.12
C ILE A 227 -6.33 11.91 -11.92
N SER A 228 -7.13 12.75 -11.26
CA SER A 228 -8.18 13.57 -11.88
C SER A 228 -8.07 15.04 -11.46
N LEU A 229 -7.77 15.91 -12.41
CA LEU A 229 -7.52 17.34 -12.16
C LEU A 229 -8.45 18.21 -13.00
N SER A 230 -8.93 19.31 -12.43
CA SER A 230 -9.77 20.28 -13.17
C SER A 230 -9.07 21.61 -13.47
N TYR A 231 -7.74 21.66 -13.36
CA TYR A 231 -6.92 22.82 -13.67
C TYR A 231 -5.61 22.39 -14.35
N ASP A 232 -4.98 23.32 -15.07
CA ASP A 232 -3.66 23.10 -15.65
C ASP A 232 -2.63 22.88 -14.53
N ALA A 233 -1.78 21.86 -14.71
CA ALA A 233 -0.88 21.37 -13.66
C ALA A 233 0.36 20.70 -14.25
N THR A 234 1.33 20.45 -13.37
CA THR A 234 2.45 19.54 -13.58
C THR A 234 2.10 18.18 -12.98
N VAL A 235 2.01 17.14 -13.79
CA VAL A 235 1.42 15.86 -13.38
C VAL A 235 2.32 14.70 -13.80
N GLY A 236 2.68 13.85 -12.84
CA GLY A 236 3.31 12.57 -13.11
C GLY A 236 2.65 11.47 -12.31
N GLY A 237 2.55 10.26 -12.86
CA GLY A 237 1.98 9.14 -12.09
C GLY A 237 2.74 8.84 -10.80
N VAL A 238 4.06 9.02 -10.78
CA VAL A 238 4.91 8.85 -9.58
C VAL A 238 5.21 10.20 -8.94
N VAL A 239 5.65 11.18 -9.73
CA VAL A 239 6.07 12.49 -9.24
C VAL A 239 5.66 13.61 -10.18
N GLY A 240 5.06 14.69 -9.68
CA GLY A 240 4.77 15.86 -10.51
C GLY A 240 6.06 16.47 -11.07
N GLU A 241 6.95 16.94 -10.20
CA GLU A 241 8.27 17.45 -10.57
C GLU A 241 9.40 16.72 -9.83
N ALA A 242 10.34 16.17 -10.59
CA ALA A 242 11.53 15.51 -10.07
C ALA A 242 12.77 16.39 -10.27
N GLY A 243 13.40 16.74 -9.15
CA GLY A 243 14.68 17.42 -9.10
C GLY A 243 15.88 16.47 -9.09
N ARG A 244 15.68 15.15 -9.00
CA ARG A 244 16.75 14.13 -9.01
C ARG A 244 16.29 12.87 -9.74
N ALA A 245 17.18 11.89 -9.82
CA ALA A 245 16.99 10.67 -10.59
C ALA A 245 15.72 9.91 -10.20
N VAL A 246 15.04 9.38 -11.22
CA VAL A 246 13.87 8.50 -11.09
C VAL A 246 14.25 7.16 -11.73
N GLU A 247 14.35 6.13 -10.90
CA GLU A 247 14.94 4.84 -11.28
C GLU A 247 14.03 3.68 -10.86
N ASN A 248 13.86 2.70 -11.75
CA ASN A 248 13.05 1.50 -11.50
C ASN A 248 11.60 1.82 -11.08
N CYS A 249 11.03 2.91 -11.60
CA CYS A 249 9.70 3.38 -11.18
C CYS A 249 8.60 2.98 -12.16
N GLY A 250 7.45 2.57 -11.63
CA GLY A 250 6.29 2.14 -12.41
C GLY A 250 5.02 2.94 -12.12
N PHE A 251 4.18 3.12 -13.14
CA PHE A 251 2.82 3.64 -12.98
C PHE A 251 1.82 2.83 -13.79
N THR A 252 0.68 2.51 -13.17
CA THR A 252 -0.50 1.97 -13.84
C THR A 252 -1.75 2.75 -13.43
N GLY A 253 -2.60 3.11 -14.37
CA GLY A 253 -3.87 3.78 -14.08
C GLY A 253 -4.23 4.81 -15.12
N SER A 254 -4.89 5.89 -14.70
CA SER A 254 -5.33 6.94 -15.61
C SER A 254 -4.95 8.35 -15.13
N ILE A 255 -4.72 9.25 -16.08
CA ILE A 255 -4.52 10.67 -15.84
C ILE A 255 -5.58 11.44 -16.64
N VAL A 256 -6.46 12.13 -15.93
CA VAL A 256 -7.48 13.00 -16.51
C VAL A 256 -7.21 14.43 -16.08
N LEU A 257 -7.02 15.33 -17.03
CA LEU A 257 -6.88 16.76 -16.78
C LEU A 257 -7.91 17.49 -17.65
N THR A 258 -8.80 18.27 -17.03
CA THR A 258 -9.77 19.10 -17.73
C THR A 258 -9.76 20.51 -17.15
N ALA A 259 -8.96 21.39 -17.73
CA ALA A 259 -8.82 22.78 -17.30
C ALA A 259 -9.84 23.68 -18.02
N PRO A 260 -10.74 24.38 -17.29
CA PRO A 260 -11.74 25.24 -17.88
C PRO A 260 -11.13 26.59 -18.29
N GLY A 261 -10.44 26.64 -19.44
CA GLY A 261 -10.21 27.85 -20.24
C GLY A 261 -9.59 29.10 -19.60
N ASP A 262 -9.15 29.09 -18.34
CA ASP A 262 -8.67 30.29 -17.67
C ASP A 262 -7.26 30.65 -18.13
N ALA A 263 -7.21 31.53 -19.14
CA ALA A 263 -5.98 32.00 -19.73
C ALA A 263 -5.14 32.88 -18.78
N SER A 264 -5.69 33.34 -17.64
CA SER A 264 -5.10 34.38 -16.79
C SER A 264 -3.86 33.94 -16.01
N LEU A 265 -3.64 32.64 -15.84
CA LEU A 265 -2.51 32.11 -15.08
C LEU A 265 -1.25 31.84 -15.91
N GLY A 266 -1.34 31.92 -17.25
CA GLY A 266 -0.23 31.63 -18.16
C GLY A 266 0.39 30.23 -17.94
N GLY A 267 1.48 29.93 -18.64
CA GLY A 267 2.27 28.71 -18.40
C GLY A 267 2.02 27.56 -19.38
N THR A 268 2.70 26.43 -19.12
CA THR A 268 2.60 25.18 -19.89
C THR A 268 2.30 24.06 -18.92
N SER A 269 1.36 23.17 -19.26
CA SER A 269 1.13 21.96 -18.47
C SER A 269 2.14 20.88 -18.87
N TYR A 270 2.72 20.22 -17.88
CA TYR A 270 3.67 19.12 -18.11
C TYR A 270 3.07 17.83 -17.57
N ILE A 271 2.79 16.88 -18.45
CA ILE A 271 2.08 15.64 -18.09
C ILE A 271 2.90 14.45 -18.54
N GLY A 272 3.26 13.58 -17.59
CA GLY A 272 3.92 12.31 -17.86
C GLY A 272 3.26 11.14 -17.14
N GLY A 273 3.39 9.94 -17.69
CA GLY A 273 2.92 8.74 -17.01
C GLY A 273 3.69 8.44 -15.72
N ILE A 274 4.96 8.85 -15.64
CA ILE A 274 5.81 8.73 -14.44
C ILE A 274 6.08 10.11 -13.85
N ALA A 275 6.55 11.05 -14.68
CA ALA A 275 6.95 12.37 -14.22
C ALA A 275 6.41 13.51 -15.08
N GLY A 276 5.84 14.55 -14.48
CA GLY A 276 5.42 15.73 -15.23
C GLY A 276 6.63 16.48 -15.80
N TRP A 277 7.51 16.92 -14.91
CA TRP A 277 8.73 17.64 -15.26
C TRP A 277 9.94 17.05 -14.54
N ILE A 278 10.99 16.79 -15.30
CA ILE A 278 12.31 16.43 -14.81
C ILE A 278 13.29 17.61 -14.97
N HIS A 279 13.88 18.06 -13.87
CA HIS A 279 14.85 19.16 -13.83
C HIS A 279 16.27 18.72 -14.27
N THR A 280 17.22 19.64 -14.47
CA THR A 280 18.61 19.40 -14.99
C THR A 280 19.45 18.31 -14.29
N VAL A 281 19.04 17.89 -13.10
CA VAL A 281 19.74 16.89 -12.27
C VAL A 281 18.91 15.63 -12.04
N GLY A 282 17.78 15.49 -12.75
CA GLY A 282 16.96 14.30 -12.77
C GLY A 282 17.16 13.51 -14.05
N SER A 283 17.81 12.36 -13.98
CA SER A 283 17.75 11.37 -15.06
C SER A 283 16.54 10.46 -14.87
N MET A 284 16.14 9.75 -15.92
CA MET A 284 15.14 8.68 -15.84
C MET A 284 15.72 7.39 -16.38
N THR A 285 15.67 6.32 -15.59
CA THR A 285 16.24 5.02 -15.98
C THR A 285 15.30 3.88 -15.61
N ASN A 286 15.07 2.94 -16.53
CA ASN A 286 14.26 1.75 -16.29
C ASN A 286 12.88 2.08 -15.69
N CYS A 287 12.19 3.08 -16.23
CA CYS A 287 10.85 3.47 -15.79
C CYS A 287 9.79 3.04 -16.80
N ALA A 288 8.62 2.61 -16.33
CA ALA A 288 7.57 2.17 -17.24
C ALA A 288 6.17 2.60 -16.79
N SER A 289 5.39 3.11 -17.73
CA SER A 289 4.02 3.55 -17.48
C SER A 289 3.06 2.84 -18.42
N PHE A 290 2.01 2.24 -17.86
CA PHE A 290 0.80 1.84 -18.57
C PHE A 290 -0.31 2.81 -18.15
N CYS A 291 -0.56 3.84 -18.95
CA CYS A 291 -1.42 4.95 -18.57
C CYS A 291 -2.35 5.38 -19.71
N ASP A 292 -3.64 5.45 -19.39
CA ASP A 292 -4.60 6.14 -20.24
C ASP A 292 -4.72 7.61 -19.81
N MET A 293 -4.39 8.52 -20.74
CA MET A 293 -4.42 9.96 -20.53
C MET A 293 -5.54 10.61 -21.34
N ASN A 294 -6.35 11.43 -20.67
CA ASN A 294 -7.36 12.29 -21.29
C ASN A 294 -7.15 13.73 -20.87
N ILE A 295 -6.51 14.50 -21.73
CA ILE A 295 -5.94 15.81 -21.42
C ILE A 295 -6.64 16.90 -22.22
N LYS A 296 -7.24 17.85 -21.51
CA LYS A 296 -7.88 19.04 -22.05
C LYS A 296 -7.36 20.26 -21.30
N THR A 297 -6.43 20.98 -21.90
CA THR A 297 -5.75 22.12 -21.26
C THR A 297 -6.27 23.45 -21.77
N ALA A 298 -6.22 24.48 -20.92
CA ALA A 298 -6.46 25.85 -21.35
C ALA A 298 -5.19 26.49 -21.95
N GLN A 299 -4.03 25.92 -21.62
CA GLN A 299 -2.71 26.38 -22.05
C GLN A 299 -2.03 25.39 -23.02
N SER A 300 -0.81 25.76 -23.44
CA SER A 300 0.08 24.83 -24.11
C SER A 300 0.39 23.64 -23.19
N ALA A 301 0.65 22.48 -23.77
CA ALA A 301 0.98 21.29 -22.98
C ALA A 301 2.07 20.45 -23.63
N GLN A 302 2.82 19.76 -22.77
CA GLN A 302 3.86 18.81 -23.11
C GLN A 302 3.52 17.49 -22.43
N ILE A 303 3.20 16.48 -23.24
CA ILE A 303 2.58 15.25 -22.79
C ILE A 303 3.43 14.08 -23.26
N GLY A 304 3.93 13.27 -22.32
CA GLY A 304 4.67 12.05 -22.65
C GLY A 304 4.07 10.84 -21.97
N GLY A 305 4.11 9.68 -22.63
CA GLY A 305 3.71 8.42 -21.97
C GLY A 305 4.54 8.10 -20.71
N VAL A 306 5.75 8.66 -20.59
CA VAL A 306 6.61 8.55 -19.40
C VAL A 306 6.87 9.92 -18.77
N ALA A 307 7.34 10.91 -19.53
CA ALA A 307 7.71 12.23 -19.02
C ALA A 307 7.08 13.39 -19.82
N GLY A 308 6.52 14.40 -19.16
CA GLY A 308 6.02 15.59 -19.86
C GLY A 308 7.16 16.43 -20.45
N ASN A 309 8.05 16.90 -19.58
CA ASN A 309 9.23 17.68 -19.95
C ASN A 309 10.51 17.09 -19.35
N LEU A 310 11.55 16.99 -20.19
CA LEU A 310 12.93 16.77 -19.75
C LEU A 310 13.74 18.05 -19.98
N TRP A 311 14.13 18.71 -18.88
CA TRP A 311 14.81 20.00 -18.95
C TRP A 311 16.34 19.88 -18.97
N ALA A 312 16.97 20.53 -19.95
CA ALA A 312 18.43 20.51 -20.13
C ALA A 312 19.00 19.10 -20.35
N SER A 313 20.32 18.93 -20.17
CA SER A 313 21.07 17.72 -20.54
C SER A 313 20.88 16.50 -19.63
N ASN A 314 19.63 16.09 -19.46
CA ASN A 314 19.26 14.84 -18.79
C ASN A 314 19.45 13.63 -19.69
N ALA A 315 19.41 12.45 -19.08
CA ALA A 315 19.34 11.17 -19.77
C ALA A 315 18.00 10.51 -19.50
N ILE A 316 17.41 9.93 -20.55
CA ILE A 316 16.31 8.98 -20.43
C ILE A 316 16.73 7.67 -21.08
N VAL A 317 16.81 6.63 -20.27
CA VAL A 317 17.38 5.34 -20.66
C VAL A 317 16.40 4.24 -20.33
N ALA A 318 16.12 3.36 -21.29
CA ALA A 318 15.35 2.14 -21.08
C ALA A 318 13.99 2.39 -20.43
N CYS A 319 13.29 3.46 -20.85
CA CYS A 319 11.98 3.81 -20.36
C CYS A 319 10.88 3.42 -21.36
N THR A 320 9.73 2.96 -20.85
CA THR A 320 8.62 2.48 -21.69
C THR A 320 7.31 3.20 -21.42
N GLY A 321 6.67 3.71 -22.47
CA GLY A 321 5.29 4.22 -22.42
C GLY A 321 4.31 3.25 -23.09
N GLU A 322 3.19 2.96 -22.42
CA GLU A 322 2.06 2.20 -22.95
C GLU A 322 0.72 2.84 -22.56
N GLY A 323 -0.33 2.52 -23.32
CA GLY A 323 -1.69 3.03 -23.09
C GLY A 323 -2.17 3.96 -24.22
N LYS A 324 -3.10 4.84 -23.88
CA LYS A 324 -3.71 5.77 -24.84
C LYS A 324 -3.61 7.22 -24.36
N ILE A 325 -3.13 8.11 -25.22
CA ILE A 325 -3.16 9.56 -24.99
C ILE A 325 -4.20 10.19 -25.91
N THR A 326 -5.20 10.85 -25.31
CA THR A 326 -6.10 11.77 -26.01
C THR A 326 -5.85 13.16 -25.48
N ALA A 327 -5.53 14.11 -26.37
CA ALA A 327 -5.17 15.47 -25.95
C ALA A 327 -5.81 16.56 -26.82
N SER A 328 -6.15 17.68 -26.21
CA SER A 328 -6.59 18.91 -26.89
C SER A 328 -6.26 20.13 -26.04
N ALA A 329 -6.05 21.27 -26.68
CA ALA A 329 -5.79 22.54 -26.02
C ALA A 329 -6.67 23.64 -26.64
N ALA A 330 -6.77 24.77 -25.95
CA ALA A 330 -7.42 25.96 -26.49
C ALA A 330 -6.76 26.44 -27.81
N GLU A 331 -7.53 27.15 -28.63
CA GLU A 331 -7.06 27.67 -29.92
C GLU A 331 -5.79 28.52 -29.78
N GLY A 332 -4.83 28.34 -30.69
CA GLY A 332 -3.55 29.06 -30.69
C GLY A 332 -2.52 28.55 -29.67
N LYS A 333 -2.83 27.50 -28.89
CA LYS A 333 -1.89 26.86 -27.97
C LYS A 333 -1.10 25.74 -28.67
N ARG A 334 0.09 25.44 -28.14
CA ARG A 334 0.96 24.38 -28.67
C ARG A 334 0.80 23.10 -27.87
N LEU A 335 0.68 21.98 -28.57
CA LEU A 335 0.66 20.65 -27.98
C LEU A 335 1.81 19.83 -28.54
N TYR A 336 2.65 19.34 -27.63
CA TYR A 336 3.70 18.38 -27.94
C TYR A 336 3.35 17.06 -27.26
N VAL A 337 3.19 16.00 -28.04
CA VAL A 337 2.76 14.69 -27.53
C VAL A 337 3.70 13.61 -28.01
N GLY A 338 4.41 12.98 -27.07
CA GLY A 338 5.31 11.86 -27.34
C GLY A 338 4.86 10.58 -26.67
N GLY A 339 5.13 9.43 -27.27
CA GLY A 339 4.88 8.14 -26.62
C GLY A 339 5.75 7.90 -25.38
N VAL A 340 6.90 8.57 -25.27
CA VAL A 340 7.75 8.55 -24.06
C VAL A 340 7.87 9.95 -23.47
N VAL A 341 8.27 10.95 -24.26
CA VAL A 341 8.55 12.32 -23.77
C VAL A 341 7.77 13.36 -24.55
N GLY A 342 7.09 14.29 -23.87
CA GLY A 342 6.41 15.40 -24.54
C GLY A 342 7.36 16.41 -25.16
N TYR A 343 8.30 16.92 -24.37
CA TYR A 343 9.31 17.89 -24.80
C TYR A 343 10.68 17.57 -24.21
N THR A 344 11.74 17.75 -25.00
CA THR A 344 13.10 17.60 -24.53
C THR A 344 14.11 18.54 -25.19
N ASN A 345 15.19 18.85 -24.48
CA ASN A 345 16.26 19.74 -24.95
C ASN A 345 17.66 19.30 -24.48
N ASN A 346 18.53 18.92 -25.42
CA ASN A 346 19.95 18.52 -25.28
C ASN A 346 20.19 17.20 -24.51
N ILE A 347 19.48 16.12 -24.83
CA ILE A 347 19.52 14.88 -24.02
C ILE A 347 20.15 13.65 -24.69
N LEU A 348 20.50 12.69 -23.83
CA LEU A 348 20.76 11.29 -24.13
C LEU A 348 19.43 10.50 -24.09
N PHE A 349 18.97 9.98 -25.22
CA PHE A 349 17.72 9.23 -25.35
C PHE A 349 18.01 7.82 -25.87
N GLU A 350 18.02 6.82 -24.98
CA GLU A 350 18.54 5.50 -25.31
C GLU A 350 17.59 4.38 -24.91
N TYR A 351 17.48 3.38 -25.78
CA TYR A 351 16.82 2.09 -25.51
C TYR A 351 15.38 2.21 -24.99
N CYS A 352 14.71 3.33 -25.25
CA CYS A 352 13.34 3.57 -24.83
C CYS A 352 12.36 2.92 -25.81
N SER A 353 11.20 2.52 -25.30
CA SER A 353 10.16 1.88 -26.09
C SER A 353 8.80 2.57 -25.92
N SER A 354 7.97 2.52 -26.95
CA SER A 354 6.62 3.07 -26.88
C SER A 354 5.62 2.19 -27.60
N ALA A 355 4.57 1.79 -26.88
CA ALA A 355 3.37 1.18 -27.44
C ALA A 355 2.14 2.11 -27.33
N VAL A 356 2.34 3.40 -27.06
CA VAL A 356 1.28 4.38 -26.86
C VAL A 356 0.48 4.63 -28.15
N SER A 357 -0.85 4.70 -28.03
CA SER A 357 -1.74 5.21 -29.08
C SER A 357 -2.08 6.68 -28.82
N ILE A 358 -2.03 7.54 -29.85
CA ILE A 358 -2.11 8.99 -29.67
C ILE A 358 -3.22 9.57 -30.57
N SER A 359 -4.14 10.30 -29.95
CA SER A 359 -5.22 11.03 -30.63
C SER A 359 -5.24 12.48 -30.15
N ALA A 360 -4.52 13.36 -30.84
CA ALA A 360 -4.42 14.78 -30.49
C ALA A 360 -4.47 15.67 -31.75
N PRO A 361 -5.65 16.11 -32.19
CA PRO A 361 -5.78 16.98 -33.36
C PRO A 361 -4.94 18.24 -33.19
N SER A 362 -4.17 18.60 -34.21
CA SER A 362 -3.30 19.79 -34.24
C SER A 362 -2.08 19.77 -33.29
N ALA A 363 -1.78 18.63 -32.67
CA ALA A 363 -0.54 18.46 -31.90
C ALA A 363 0.64 18.05 -32.80
N MET A 364 1.85 18.35 -32.34
CA MET A 364 3.08 17.74 -32.85
C MET A 364 3.24 16.39 -32.14
N ILE A 365 3.07 15.31 -32.91
CA ILE A 365 2.97 13.95 -32.39
C ILE A 365 4.19 13.15 -32.83
N GLY A 366 4.95 12.62 -31.89
CA GLY A 366 5.99 11.62 -32.16
C GLY A 366 5.76 10.33 -31.39
N GLY A 367 6.21 9.23 -31.99
CA GLY A 367 6.09 7.89 -31.39
C GLY A 367 6.87 7.75 -30.10
N LEU A 368 7.94 8.54 -29.97
CA LEU A 368 8.82 8.60 -28.81
C LEU A 368 8.81 10.01 -28.20
N ILE A 369 9.02 11.04 -29.02
CA ILE A 369 9.23 12.42 -28.55
C ILE A 369 8.24 13.37 -29.25
N GLY A 370 7.51 14.20 -28.50
CA GLY A 370 6.63 15.21 -29.08
C GLY A 370 7.42 16.31 -29.79
N HIS A 371 8.28 17.01 -29.05
CA HIS A 371 9.26 17.96 -29.62
C HIS A 371 10.66 17.76 -29.04
N GLY A 372 11.64 17.72 -29.91
CA GLY A 372 13.06 17.67 -29.58
C GLY A 372 13.78 18.93 -30.07
N ALA A 373 14.14 19.83 -29.16
CA ALA A 373 14.92 21.01 -29.53
C ALA A 373 16.34 20.62 -29.98
N ARG A 374 16.98 19.71 -29.22
CA ARG A 374 18.29 19.13 -29.52
C ARG A 374 18.38 17.75 -28.91
N ILE A 375 18.87 16.75 -29.65
CA ILE A 375 19.09 15.40 -29.13
C ILE A 375 20.54 15.04 -29.44
N SER A 376 21.37 14.87 -28.40
CA SER A 376 22.81 14.62 -28.58
C SER A 376 23.10 13.16 -28.90
N THR A 377 22.26 12.25 -28.44
CA THR A 377 22.33 10.82 -28.73
C THR A 377 20.93 10.26 -28.72
N PHE A 378 20.56 9.58 -29.80
CA PHE A 378 19.29 8.89 -29.92
C PHE A 378 19.60 7.47 -30.37
N THR A 379 19.43 6.43 -29.55
CA THR A 379 19.88 5.09 -29.99
C THR A 379 19.04 3.95 -29.45
N GLY A 380 18.87 2.92 -30.27
CA GLY A 380 18.27 1.65 -29.87
C GLY A 380 16.81 1.74 -29.40
N CYS A 381 16.12 2.83 -29.72
CA CYS A 381 14.74 3.09 -29.31
C CYS A 381 13.74 2.54 -30.32
N GLU A 382 12.55 2.18 -29.85
CA GLU A 382 11.51 1.59 -30.69
C GLU A 382 10.13 2.17 -30.40
N TRP A 383 9.29 2.32 -31.41
CA TRP A 383 7.88 2.64 -31.19
C TRP A 383 6.97 1.86 -32.11
N LEU A 384 5.77 1.57 -31.61
CA LEU A 384 4.72 0.96 -32.40
C LEU A 384 3.99 2.02 -33.22
N GLY A 385 4.07 1.91 -34.55
CA GLY A 385 3.37 2.75 -35.53
C GLY A 385 2.12 2.08 -36.11
N GLY A 386 1.45 2.75 -37.05
CA GLY A 386 0.22 2.29 -37.71
C GLY A 386 -1.02 3.12 -37.33
N ASP A 387 -2.21 2.65 -37.70
CA ASP A 387 -3.46 3.42 -37.54
C ASP A 387 -3.69 3.91 -36.09
N GLY A 388 -3.86 5.22 -35.93
CA GLY A 388 -4.07 5.87 -34.61
C GLY A 388 -2.80 6.01 -33.77
N ARG A 389 -1.62 5.85 -34.37
CA ARG A 389 -0.30 5.99 -33.74
C ARG A 389 0.55 6.97 -34.55
N ALA A 390 1.68 7.36 -33.97
CA ALA A 390 2.61 8.29 -34.61
C ALA A 390 3.36 7.63 -35.77
N GLU A 391 3.50 8.37 -36.87
CA GLU A 391 4.24 7.89 -38.04
C GLU A 391 5.76 8.10 -37.90
N GLU A 392 6.17 9.18 -37.23
CA GLU A 392 7.57 9.56 -36.99
C GLU A 392 7.95 9.35 -35.52
N ALA A 393 9.26 9.18 -35.26
CA ALA A 393 9.78 9.03 -33.90
C ALA A 393 9.63 10.31 -33.09
N VAL A 394 9.92 11.45 -33.73
CA VAL A 394 9.88 12.80 -33.18
C VAL A 394 8.85 13.62 -33.95
N GLY A 395 7.92 14.27 -33.25
CA GLY A 395 6.83 15.01 -33.91
C GLY A 395 7.23 16.40 -34.44
N ASP A 396 8.24 17.01 -33.83
CA ASP A 396 8.80 18.31 -34.21
C ASP A 396 10.26 18.39 -33.73
N ILE A 397 11.17 18.84 -34.58
CA ILE A 397 12.62 18.81 -34.29
C ILE A 397 13.33 20.02 -34.88
N ASP A 398 14.13 20.73 -34.06
CA ASP A 398 14.89 21.90 -34.52
C ASP A 398 16.24 21.50 -35.15
N GLU A 399 16.94 20.51 -34.57
CA GLU A 399 18.25 20.01 -35.03
C GLU A 399 18.24 18.47 -35.22
N ILE A 400 18.68 18.01 -36.39
CA ILE A 400 18.46 16.64 -36.93
C ILE A 400 19.22 15.53 -36.18
N THR A 401 18.54 14.40 -35.89
CA THR A 401 18.82 13.06 -36.46
C THR A 401 17.69 12.06 -36.16
N ASP A 402 16.90 11.73 -37.17
CA ASP A 402 15.86 10.67 -37.14
C ASP A 402 16.41 9.25 -37.40
N GLU A 403 17.72 9.10 -37.66
CA GLU A 403 18.27 7.87 -38.26
C GLU A 403 18.52 6.71 -37.29
N GLN A 404 18.01 6.75 -36.05
CA GLN A 404 18.46 5.81 -35.01
C GLN A 404 17.35 5.14 -34.16
N ALA A 405 16.07 5.44 -34.43
CA ALA A 405 14.93 4.77 -33.80
C ALA A 405 14.21 3.84 -34.79
N LEU A 406 13.67 2.73 -34.29
CA LEU A 406 12.98 1.72 -35.11
C LEU A 406 11.45 1.81 -34.97
N LYS A 407 10.77 2.06 -36.08
CA LYS A 407 9.32 1.91 -36.18
C LYS A 407 8.97 0.42 -36.29
N VAL A 408 8.14 -0.06 -35.37
CA VAL A 408 7.61 -1.42 -35.34
C VAL A 408 6.13 -1.38 -35.71
N ILE A 409 5.63 -2.37 -36.46
CA ILE A 409 4.23 -2.40 -36.92
C ILE A 409 3.36 -3.37 -36.09
N GLU A 410 3.98 -4.37 -35.47
CA GLU A 410 3.27 -5.34 -34.61
C GLU A 410 3.85 -5.30 -33.19
N ALA A 411 2.98 -5.18 -32.18
CA ALA A 411 3.40 -5.05 -30.78
C ALA A 411 4.35 -6.17 -30.32
N LYS A 412 4.13 -7.40 -30.81
CA LYS A 412 4.97 -8.57 -30.49
C LYS A 412 6.43 -8.44 -30.96
N ASN A 413 6.71 -7.54 -31.89
CA ASN A 413 8.07 -7.33 -32.41
C ASN A 413 8.81 -6.22 -31.65
N LEU A 414 8.16 -5.54 -30.69
CA LEU A 414 8.87 -4.65 -29.78
C LEU A 414 9.74 -5.49 -28.84
N ARG A 415 10.95 -5.00 -28.58
CA ARG A 415 11.84 -5.55 -27.55
C ARG A 415 11.45 -5.04 -26.17
N ALA A 416 11.61 -5.89 -25.17
CA ALA A 416 11.53 -5.46 -23.77
C ALA A 416 12.60 -4.40 -23.49
N ALA A 417 12.19 -3.24 -23.03
CA ALA A 417 13.07 -2.12 -22.70
C ALA A 417 13.19 -1.92 -21.18
N SER A 418 12.12 -2.18 -20.44
CA SER A 418 12.07 -1.91 -18.99
C SER A 418 11.54 -3.11 -18.22
N VAL A 419 11.88 -3.19 -16.95
CA VAL A 419 11.30 -4.14 -16.00
C VAL A 419 11.08 -3.47 -14.65
N ILE A 420 9.89 -3.65 -14.10
CA ILE A 420 9.47 -3.08 -12.82
C ILE A 420 9.08 -4.20 -11.86
N LEU A 421 9.34 -3.99 -10.57
CA LEU A 421 8.91 -4.88 -9.50
C LEU A 421 8.12 -4.03 -8.49
N PRO A 422 6.82 -4.31 -8.26
CA PRO A 422 6.09 -3.72 -7.14
C PRO A 422 6.90 -3.86 -5.83
N PRO A 423 7.05 -2.79 -5.04
CA PRO A 423 8.06 -2.76 -4.00
C PRO A 423 7.69 -3.49 -2.71
N ILE A 424 6.42 -3.84 -2.52
CA ILE A 424 5.91 -4.38 -1.26
C ILE A 424 4.98 -5.55 -1.53
N TYR A 425 5.25 -6.68 -0.90
CA TYR A 425 4.42 -7.89 -0.93
C TYR A 425 4.06 -8.28 0.49
N LYS A 426 2.76 -8.29 0.80
CA LYS A 426 2.25 -8.88 2.03
C LYS A 426 1.94 -10.35 1.76
N VAL A 427 2.58 -11.25 2.49
CA VAL A 427 2.40 -12.70 2.35
C VAL A 427 2.03 -13.33 3.69
N VAL A 428 1.37 -14.47 3.63
CA VAL A 428 1.10 -15.28 4.82
C VAL A 428 2.21 -16.32 4.95
N GLU A 429 2.71 -16.48 6.17
CA GLU A 429 3.80 -17.40 6.45
C GLU A 429 3.50 -18.83 6.00
N ASN A 430 4.51 -19.49 5.42
CA ASN A 430 4.44 -20.84 4.86
C ASN A 430 3.41 -21.03 3.73
N ILE A 431 2.80 -19.96 3.20
CA ILE A 431 1.96 -20.03 2.01
C ILE A 431 2.79 -19.61 0.78
N PRO A 432 3.01 -20.52 -0.19
CA PRO A 432 3.70 -20.15 -1.43
C PRO A 432 2.95 -19.04 -2.17
N THR A 433 3.63 -17.94 -2.46
CA THR A 433 3.08 -16.79 -3.19
C THR A 433 3.85 -16.61 -4.49
N THR A 434 3.13 -16.51 -5.60
CA THR A 434 3.73 -16.26 -6.92
C THR A 434 3.87 -14.75 -7.13
N ILE A 435 5.08 -14.32 -7.47
CA ILE A 435 5.44 -12.94 -7.80
C ILE A 435 5.93 -12.93 -9.24
N LYS A 436 5.55 -11.89 -9.99
CA LYS A 436 5.95 -11.70 -11.37
C LYS A 436 6.59 -10.32 -11.55
N ALA A 437 7.73 -10.28 -12.24
CA ALA A 437 8.32 -9.04 -12.73
C ALA A 437 7.47 -8.47 -13.87
N LEU A 438 7.23 -7.16 -13.85
CA LEU A 438 6.46 -6.49 -14.89
C LEU A 438 7.42 -6.04 -15.99
N VAL A 439 7.44 -6.76 -17.12
CA VAL A 439 8.30 -6.44 -18.26
C VAL A 439 7.52 -5.62 -19.29
N PHE A 440 8.16 -4.55 -19.77
CA PHE A 440 7.57 -3.58 -20.68
C PHE A 440 8.41 -3.46 -21.96
N PRO A 441 7.76 -3.31 -23.15
CA PRO A 441 6.32 -3.32 -23.40
C PRO A 441 5.62 -4.62 -22.99
N THR A 442 4.39 -4.57 -22.48
CA THR A 442 3.66 -5.74 -21.94
C THR A 442 3.34 -6.80 -22.99
N ASN A 443 3.29 -6.40 -24.26
CA ASN A 443 3.02 -7.28 -25.39
C ASN A 443 4.27 -7.59 -26.23
N CYS A 444 5.48 -7.41 -25.69
CA CYS A 444 6.70 -7.87 -26.38
C CYS A 444 6.67 -9.39 -26.59
N GLY A 445 7.06 -9.83 -27.78
CA GLY A 445 6.95 -11.24 -28.20
C GLY A 445 8.22 -12.05 -28.04
N ASP A 446 9.39 -11.40 -28.01
CA ASP A 446 10.68 -12.06 -27.78
C ASP A 446 11.23 -11.72 -26.39
N MET A 447 11.23 -12.73 -25.52
CA MET A 447 11.76 -12.71 -24.16
C MET A 447 12.98 -13.64 -24.02
N GLY A 448 13.43 -14.26 -25.11
CA GLY A 448 14.42 -15.33 -25.09
C GLY A 448 15.84 -14.89 -24.70
N GLU A 449 16.16 -13.61 -24.92
CA GLU A 449 17.44 -13.01 -24.55
C GLU A 449 17.49 -12.52 -23.09
N LEU A 450 16.33 -12.45 -22.41
CA LEU A 450 16.27 -11.92 -21.05
C LEU A 450 16.70 -12.95 -20.01
N GLY A 451 17.67 -12.55 -19.19
CA GLY A 451 18.09 -13.29 -18.01
C GLY A 451 17.36 -12.80 -16.77
N PHE A 452 16.90 -13.72 -15.91
CA PHE A 452 16.31 -13.38 -14.62
C PHE A 452 16.93 -14.21 -13.52
N SER A 453 17.27 -13.56 -12.40
CA SER A 453 17.75 -14.21 -11.19
C SER A 453 17.07 -13.58 -9.98
N TRP A 454 16.47 -14.43 -9.15
CA TRP A 454 15.77 -14.01 -7.93
C TRP A 454 16.54 -14.45 -6.70
N GLY A 455 16.43 -13.68 -5.61
CA GLY A 455 17.10 -14.03 -4.37
C GLY A 455 16.62 -13.24 -3.16
N THR A 456 17.22 -13.55 -2.02
CA THR A 456 17.00 -12.85 -0.75
C THR A 456 18.31 -12.82 0.02
N SER A 457 18.46 -11.84 0.91
CA SER A 457 19.59 -11.75 1.84
C SER A 457 19.42 -12.69 3.04
N ASP A 458 18.18 -13.02 3.40
CA ASP A 458 17.86 -13.92 4.52
C ASP A 458 17.14 -15.18 4.03
N LYS A 459 17.92 -16.19 3.63
CA LYS A 459 17.41 -17.50 3.21
C LYS A 459 16.75 -18.30 4.34
N SER A 460 16.94 -17.90 5.60
CA SER A 460 16.22 -18.49 6.74
C SER A 460 14.81 -17.91 6.86
N ALA A 461 14.61 -16.67 6.43
CA ALA A 461 13.33 -15.99 6.44
C ALA A 461 12.50 -16.27 5.19
N LEU A 462 13.14 -16.34 4.01
CA LEU A 462 12.47 -16.44 2.72
C LEU A 462 13.13 -17.51 1.85
N SER A 463 12.33 -18.47 1.40
CA SER A 463 12.72 -19.36 0.30
C SER A 463 12.21 -18.79 -1.01
N VAL A 464 13.06 -18.85 -2.05
CA VAL A 464 12.78 -18.30 -3.38
C VAL A 464 13.10 -19.37 -4.42
N ALA A 465 12.07 -19.86 -5.11
CA ALA A 465 12.20 -20.68 -6.30
C ALA A 465 11.72 -19.86 -7.49
N TYR A 466 12.35 -19.96 -8.65
CA TYR A 466 11.98 -19.10 -9.79
C TYR A 466 12.13 -19.80 -11.13
N SER A 467 11.43 -19.27 -12.12
CA SER A 467 11.51 -19.63 -13.52
C SER A 467 11.32 -18.37 -14.34
N SER A 468 12.41 -17.83 -14.91
CA SER A 468 12.40 -16.58 -15.69
C SER A 468 11.87 -15.38 -14.86
N ASP A 469 10.95 -14.59 -15.42
CA ASP A 469 10.32 -13.40 -14.84
C ASP A 469 9.38 -13.68 -13.66
N THR A 470 9.26 -14.94 -13.22
CA THR A 470 8.33 -15.37 -12.18
C THR A 470 9.08 -16.09 -11.05
N ALA A 471 8.77 -15.74 -9.81
CA ALA A 471 9.26 -16.41 -8.61
C ALA A 471 8.11 -16.88 -7.72
N VAL A 472 8.27 -18.04 -7.10
CA VAL A 472 7.45 -18.53 -6.00
C VAL A 472 8.24 -18.33 -4.71
N ILE A 473 7.74 -17.45 -3.86
CA ILE A 473 8.33 -17.17 -2.55
C ILE A 473 7.53 -17.86 -1.46
N ARG A 474 8.21 -18.27 -0.40
CA ARG A 474 7.58 -18.81 0.81
C ARG A 474 8.38 -18.37 2.03
N SER A 475 7.75 -17.61 2.92
CA SER A 475 8.37 -17.17 4.17
C SER A 475 8.29 -18.26 5.23
N GLY A 476 9.36 -18.39 6.01
CA GLY A 476 9.48 -19.35 7.12
C GLY A 476 9.36 -18.72 8.51
N LYS A 477 9.23 -17.40 8.59
CA LYS A 477 8.98 -16.63 9.82
C LYS A 477 8.20 -15.35 9.51
N SER A 478 7.48 -14.82 10.49
CA SER A 478 6.86 -13.49 10.41
C SER A 478 7.91 -12.37 10.45
N GLY A 479 7.54 -11.20 9.95
CA GLY A 479 8.41 -10.03 9.84
C GLY A 479 8.81 -9.69 8.41
N THR A 480 9.78 -8.80 8.26
CA THR A 480 10.19 -8.24 6.98
C THR A 480 11.45 -8.91 6.44
N THR A 481 11.50 -9.12 5.13
CA THR A 481 12.68 -9.63 4.44
C THR A 481 12.76 -9.04 3.03
N GLU A 482 13.96 -8.99 2.47
CA GLU A 482 14.21 -8.39 1.17
C GLU A 482 14.14 -9.45 0.07
N LEU A 483 13.45 -9.12 -1.02
CA LEU A 483 13.42 -9.87 -2.27
C LEU A 483 14.21 -9.07 -3.31
N TYR A 484 15.14 -9.72 -3.97
CA TYR A 484 15.93 -9.14 -5.05
C TYR A 484 15.58 -9.79 -6.38
N LEU A 485 15.55 -8.96 -7.41
CA LEU A 485 15.47 -9.37 -8.80
C LEU A 485 16.65 -8.75 -9.55
N SER A 486 17.45 -9.59 -10.20
CA SER A 486 18.39 -9.16 -11.23
C SER A 486 17.84 -9.58 -12.59
N ALA A 487 17.72 -8.62 -13.50
CA ALA A 487 17.25 -8.84 -14.85
C ALA A 487 18.30 -8.33 -15.86
N SER A 488 18.60 -9.08 -16.90
CA SER A 488 19.66 -8.76 -17.88
C SER A 488 19.21 -9.07 -19.31
N GLY A 489 20.01 -8.66 -20.30
CA GLY A 489 19.72 -8.91 -21.71
C GLY A 489 18.82 -7.85 -22.36
N PHE A 490 18.62 -6.71 -21.69
CA PHE A 490 17.89 -5.58 -22.27
C PHE A 490 18.75 -4.87 -23.34
N PRO A 491 18.13 -4.15 -24.29
CA PRO A 491 18.85 -3.43 -25.33
C PRO A 491 19.99 -2.56 -24.77
N GLY A 492 21.11 -2.51 -25.49
CA GLY A 492 22.32 -1.82 -25.01
C GLY A 492 23.18 -2.62 -24.02
N GLY A 493 22.84 -3.88 -23.76
CA GLY A 493 23.48 -4.68 -22.71
C GLY A 493 23.03 -4.28 -21.30
N ASN A 494 21.92 -3.56 -21.20
CA ASN A 494 21.38 -3.07 -19.94
C ASN A 494 20.98 -4.23 -19.01
N SER A 495 21.18 -4.01 -17.71
CA SER A 495 20.80 -4.93 -16.65
C SER A 495 20.33 -4.16 -15.44
N TRP A 496 19.30 -4.67 -14.77
CA TRP A 496 18.57 -4.00 -13.70
C TRP A 496 18.62 -4.82 -12.43
N SER A 497 18.81 -4.13 -11.30
CA SER A 497 18.71 -4.71 -9.96
C SER A 497 17.57 -4.04 -9.23
N LEU A 498 16.51 -4.80 -8.96
CA LEU A 498 15.31 -4.34 -8.30
C LEU A 498 15.20 -4.99 -6.93
N LYS A 499 14.56 -4.27 -6.02
CA LYS A 499 14.35 -4.68 -4.63
C LYS A 499 12.88 -4.49 -4.26
N ALA A 500 12.34 -5.46 -3.53
CA ALA A 500 11.06 -5.37 -2.86
C ALA A 500 11.19 -5.84 -1.40
N VAL A 501 10.24 -5.42 -0.57
CA VAL A 501 10.07 -5.91 0.80
C VAL A 501 8.92 -6.92 0.82
N VAL A 502 9.19 -8.07 1.43
CA VAL A 502 8.18 -9.07 1.74
C VAL A 502 7.85 -8.95 3.22
N LEU A 503 6.63 -8.49 3.51
CA LEU A 503 6.05 -8.50 4.86
C LEU A 503 5.33 -9.84 5.06
N SER A 504 5.91 -10.71 5.86
CA SER A 504 5.33 -11.99 6.25
C SER A 504 4.48 -11.81 7.51
N VAL A 505 3.18 -12.10 7.41
CA VAL A 505 2.25 -12.12 8.54
C VAL A 505 1.91 -13.55 8.95
N LEU A 506 1.54 -13.71 10.23
CA LEU A 506 1.07 -14.98 10.76
C LEU A 506 -0.19 -15.45 10.01
N SER A 507 -0.37 -16.77 9.93
CA SER A 507 -1.62 -17.33 9.40
C SER A 507 -2.75 -17.07 10.39
N SER A 508 -3.78 -16.34 9.97
CA SER A 508 -5.00 -16.17 10.76
C SER A 508 -5.73 -17.49 10.93
N LEU A 509 -6.31 -17.68 12.11
CA LEU A 509 -7.20 -18.80 12.39
C LEU A 509 -8.57 -18.56 11.74
N GLN A 510 -9.19 -19.63 11.26
CA GLN A 510 -10.56 -19.67 10.75
C GLN A 510 -11.54 -20.17 11.81
N GLU A 511 -11.09 -21.08 12.66
CA GLU A 511 -11.91 -21.69 13.71
C GLU A 511 -11.07 -21.96 14.96
N LEU A 512 -11.73 -21.91 16.12
CA LEU A 512 -11.17 -22.25 17.42
C LEU A 512 -12.24 -22.99 18.24
N LEU A 513 -11.92 -24.19 18.72
CA LEU A 513 -12.83 -25.03 19.52
C LEU A 513 -12.08 -25.60 20.74
N LEU A 514 -12.79 -25.78 21.86
CA LEU A 514 -12.24 -26.43 23.06
C LEU A 514 -12.63 -27.92 23.11
N SER A 515 -11.81 -28.73 23.79
CA SER A 515 -12.00 -30.19 23.91
C SER A 515 -13.25 -30.60 24.68
N ALA A 516 -13.92 -29.67 25.37
CA ALA A 516 -15.14 -29.90 26.12
C ALA A 516 -15.98 -28.61 26.21
N GLU A 517 -17.28 -28.76 26.46
CA GLU A 517 -18.21 -27.65 26.76
C GLU A 517 -18.32 -27.38 28.28
N GLU A 518 -18.08 -28.39 29.11
CA GLU A 518 -18.07 -28.30 30.57
C GLU A 518 -17.06 -29.28 31.18
N ILE A 519 -16.41 -28.87 32.27
CA ILE A 519 -15.59 -29.72 33.14
C ILE A 519 -16.05 -29.59 34.60
N ILE A 520 -15.97 -30.67 35.37
CA ILE A 520 -16.41 -30.70 36.78
C ILE A 520 -15.21 -31.01 37.69
N LEU A 521 -14.89 -30.08 38.59
CA LEU A 521 -13.80 -30.21 39.55
C LEU A 521 -14.37 -30.46 40.95
N LYS A 522 -13.93 -31.55 41.59
CA LYS A 522 -14.66 -32.16 42.71
C LYS A 522 -14.19 -31.74 44.11
N SER A 523 -12.98 -31.19 44.20
CA SER A 523 -12.36 -30.80 45.47
C SER A 523 -11.26 -29.78 45.20
N ALA A 524 -10.80 -29.09 46.25
CA ALA A 524 -9.56 -28.32 46.16
C ALA A 524 -8.40 -29.24 45.73
N GLY A 525 -7.55 -28.76 44.83
CA GLY A 525 -6.48 -29.49 44.16
C GLY A 525 -6.93 -30.36 42.97
N ALA A 526 -8.23 -30.51 42.71
CA ALA A 526 -8.71 -31.23 41.53
C ALA A 526 -8.33 -30.46 40.25
N SER A 527 -7.93 -31.18 39.21
CA SER A 527 -7.51 -30.57 37.95
C SER A 527 -7.88 -31.42 36.74
N GLU A 528 -8.12 -30.74 35.62
CA GLU A 528 -8.48 -31.31 34.32
C GLU A 528 -7.66 -30.61 33.22
N GLU A 529 -7.37 -31.33 32.15
CA GLU A 529 -6.70 -30.75 30.98
C GLU A 529 -7.73 -30.31 29.94
N VAL A 530 -7.54 -29.11 29.41
CA VAL A 530 -8.35 -28.57 28.32
C VAL A 530 -7.44 -28.31 27.13
N ALA A 531 -7.80 -28.89 25.98
CA ALA A 531 -7.11 -28.66 24.72
C ALA A 531 -7.94 -27.75 23.81
N ALA A 532 -7.27 -26.87 23.07
CA ALA A 532 -7.84 -26.06 22.02
C ALA A 532 -7.43 -26.63 20.65
N SER A 533 -8.42 -26.84 19.79
CA SER A 533 -8.24 -27.20 18.38
C SER A 533 -8.50 -25.97 17.51
N ILE A 534 -7.77 -25.87 16.41
CA ILE A 534 -7.78 -24.70 15.53
C ILE A 534 -7.90 -25.13 14.07
N THR A 535 -8.55 -24.32 13.25
CA THR A 535 -8.58 -24.51 11.79
C THR A 535 -7.88 -23.34 11.12
N PRO A 536 -6.89 -23.56 10.23
CA PRO A 536 -6.31 -24.88 9.90
C PRO A 536 -5.51 -25.48 11.07
N GLU A 537 -5.37 -26.82 11.09
CA GLU A 537 -4.69 -27.54 12.18
C GLU A 537 -3.15 -27.50 12.06
N SER A 538 -2.60 -27.34 10.84
CA SER A 538 -1.16 -27.49 10.53
C SER A 538 -0.54 -26.26 9.85
N GLY A 539 0.52 -25.70 10.43
CA GLY A 539 1.13 -24.43 10.05
C GLY A 539 2.11 -24.00 11.15
N VAL A 540 3.25 -23.38 10.78
CA VAL A 540 4.39 -23.17 11.70
C VAL A 540 4.19 -21.92 12.61
N SER A 541 3.11 -21.17 12.37
CA SER A 541 2.99 -19.75 12.76
C SER A 541 1.56 -19.34 13.07
N TYR A 542 0.87 -20.19 13.81
CA TYR A 542 -0.42 -19.84 14.37
C TYR A 542 -0.25 -18.89 15.55
N PRO A 543 -1.20 -17.97 15.77
CA PRO A 543 -1.18 -17.11 16.96
C PRO A 543 -1.21 -17.94 18.23
N GLU A 544 -0.56 -17.42 19.26
CA GLU A 544 -0.74 -17.93 20.61
C GLU A 544 -2.18 -17.71 21.09
N LEU A 545 -2.66 -18.63 21.93
CA LEU A 545 -3.95 -18.49 22.60
C LEU A 545 -3.74 -17.89 23.98
N LYS A 546 -4.48 -16.82 24.27
CA LYS A 546 -4.55 -16.25 25.62
C LYS A 546 -5.74 -16.86 26.35
N TRP A 547 -5.48 -17.44 27.52
CA TRP A 547 -6.51 -17.99 28.38
C TRP A 547 -6.88 -17.03 29.49
N SER A 548 -8.18 -16.94 29.78
CA SER A 548 -8.74 -16.16 30.87
C SER A 548 -9.98 -16.84 31.43
N TYR A 549 -10.39 -16.48 32.63
CA TYR A 549 -11.61 -16.99 33.23
C TYR A 549 -12.31 -15.94 34.08
N GLU A 550 -13.62 -16.08 34.22
CA GLU A 550 -14.47 -15.20 35.01
C GLU A 550 -15.50 -16.02 35.82
N VAL A 551 -15.90 -15.51 36.98
CA VAL A 551 -16.93 -16.13 37.82
C VAL A 551 -18.30 -15.91 37.17
N ILE A 552 -19.05 -16.99 36.95
CA ILE A 552 -20.44 -16.95 36.47
C ILE A 552 -21.40 -16.92 37.66
N SER A 553 -21.18 -17.77 38.66
CA SER A 553 -22.07 -17.91 39.82
C SER A 553 -21.37 -18.58 41.02
N GLY A 554 -21.86 -18.28 42.22
CA GLY A 554 -21.39 -18.83 43.50
C GLY A 554 -21.11 -17.69 44.49
N ASP A 555 -21.84 -17.61 45.59
CA ASP A 555 -21.86 -16.43 46.48
C ASP A 555 -20.49 -16.08 47.10
N ALA A 556 -19.61 -17.07 47.24
CA ALA A 556 -18.24 -16.89 47.74
C ALA A 556 -17.16 -17.11 46.67
N ALA A 557 -17.55 -17.30 45.40
CA ALA A 557 -16.63 -17.62 44.33
C ALA A 557 -15.86 -16.39 43.85
N THR A 558 -14.56 -16.54 43.64
CA THR A 558 -13.65 -15.49 43.18
C THR A 558 -12.72 -16.03 42.09
N THR A 559 -12.02 -15.13 41.38
CA THR A 559 -11.00 -15.53 40.42
C THR A 559 -9.78 -16.21 41.06
N ASP A 560 -9.62 -16.14 42.38
CA ASP A 560 -8.52 -16.81 43.08
C ASP A 560 -8.80 -18.30 43.32
N ASP A 561 -10.00 -18.78 42.95
CA ASP A 561 -10.41 -20.17 43.13
C ASP A 561 -9.87 -21.09 42.04
N LEU A 562 -9.46 -20.55 40.89
CA LEU A 562 -8.93 -21.31 39.76
C LEU A 562 -7.50 -20.88 39.46
N GLU A 563 -6.70 -21.84 39.00
CA GLU A 563 -5.37 -21.63 38.47
C GLU A 563 -5.24 -22.30 37.11
N ILE A 564 -4.58 -21.62 36.16
CA ILE A 564 -4.29 -22.12 34.82
C ILE A 564 -2.79 -22.33 34.67
N THR A 565 -2.39 -23.55 34.30
CA THR A 565 -0.99 -23.86 33.96
C THR A 565 -0.90 -24.33 32.52
N TYR A 566 -0.01 -23.73 31.72
CA TYR A 566 0.19 -24.13 30.33
C TYR A 566 0.93 -25.47 30.23
N ILE A 567 0.50 -26.31 29.28
CA ILE A 567 1.09 -27.63 29.02
C ILE A 567 1.69 -27.63 27.62
N GLU A 568 3.02 -27.64 27.52
CA GLU A 568 3.82 -27.72 26.27
C GLU A 568 3.64 -26.54 25.29
N SER A 569 2.47 -25.92 25.22
CA SER A 569 2.10 -24.80 24.33
C SER A 569 0.88 -24.05 24.86
N THR A 570 0.50 -22.96 24.21
CA THR A 570 -0.73 -22.21 24.51
C THR A 570 -2.03 -22.94 24.13
N ARG A 571 -1.94 -24.09 23.45
CA ARG A 571 -3.11 -24.87 23.02
C ARG A 571 -3.61 -25.85 24.06
N ARG A 572 -2.86 -26.09 25.14
CA ARG A 572 -3.26 -27.01 26.20
C ARG A 572 -3.01 -26.36 27.54
N VAL A 573 -4.01 -26.41 28.40
CA VAL A 573 -3.91 -25.89 29.76
C VAL A 573 -4.42 -26.91 30.76
N LYS A 574 -3.80 -26.93 31.92
CA LYS A 574 -4.29 -27.59 33.13
C LYS A 574 -5.07 -26.57 33.94
N VAL A 575 -6.32 -26.85 34.22
CA VAL A 575 -7.18 -26.02 35.06
C VAL A 575 -7.27 -26.68 36.42
N THR A 576 -6.82 -25.99 37.47
CA THR A 576 -6.79 -26.51 38.84
C THR A 576 -7.69 -25.68 39.73
N LEU A 577 -8.53 -26.35 40.53
CA LEU A 577 -9.35 -25.70 41.54
C LEU A 577 -8.52 -25.52 42.81
N VAL A 578 -8.12 -24.28 43.11
CA VAL A 578 -7.31 -23.94 44.29
C VAL A 578 -8.19 -23.88 45.54
N ASN A 579 -9.31 -23.16 45.46
CA ASN A 579 -10.30 -23.06 46.53
C ASN A 579 -11.61 -23.68 46.09
N PHE A 580 -12.18 -24.53 46.93
CA PHE A 580 -13.43 -25.21 46.62
C PHE A 580 -14.64 -24.42 47.13
N VAL A 581 -15.48 -23.95 46.22
CA VAL A 581 -16.78 -23.33 46.51
C VAL A 581 -17.86 -24.19 45.86
N GLU A 582 -18.64 -24.92 46.66
CA GLU A 582 -19.68 -25.84 46.16
C GLU A 582 -20.69 -25.10 45.29
N GLY A 583 -20.94 -25.62 44.09
CA GLY A 583 -21.87 -25.06 43.12
C GLY A 583 -21.33 -23.85 42.35
N ALA A 584 -20.08 -23.43 42.58
CA ALA A 584 -19.47 -22.35 41.83
C ALA A 584 -19.27 -22.73 40.36
N ARG A 585 -19.50 -21.76 39.47
CA ARG A 585 -19.32 -21.90 38.03
C ARG A 585 -18.45 -20.78 37.49
N TYR A 586 -17.53 -21.15 36.61
CA TYR A 586 -16.59 -20.21 35.98
C TYR A 586 -16.64 -20.40 34.46
N LYS A 587 -16.45 -19.33 33.71
CA LYS A 587 -16.32 -19.38 32.26
C LYS A 587 -14.84 -19.33 31.92
N LEU A 588 -14.31 -20.44 31.43
CA LEU A 588 -12.94 -20.49 30.89
C LEU A 588 -12.99 -20.11 29.41
N THR A 589 -12.16 -19.17 28.98
CA THR A 589 -12.11 -18.68 27.59
C THR A 589 -10.69 -18.75 27.05
N ALA A 590 -10.53 -19.33 25.86
CA ALA A 590 -9.34 -19.20 25.04
C ALA A 590 -9.62 -18.19 23.91
N LYS A 591 -8.72 -17.23 23.70
CA LYS A 591 -8.84 -16.21 22.65
C LYS A 591 -7.60 -16.20 21.78
N ALA A 592 -7.79 -16.20 20.46
CA ALA A 592 -6.71 -16.05 19.49
C ALA A 592 -6.13 -14.63 19.54
N VAL A 593 -4.79 -14.54 19.52
CA VAL A 593 -4.06 -13.26 19.51
C VAL A 593 -3.55 -12.95 18.09
N ASP A 594 -4.44 -13.03 17.09
CA ASP A 594 -4.19 -12.69 15.67
C ASP A 594 -5.09 -11.55 15.14
N GLY A 595 -5.89 -10.94 16.01
CA GLY A 595 -6.84 -9.90 15.62
C GLY A 595 -8.13 -10.41 14.97
N THR A 596 -8.30 -11.72 14.76
CA THR A 596 -9.57 -12.29 14.21
C THR A 596 -10.74 -12.17 15.16
N GLY A 597 -10.47 -12.02 16.46
CA GLY A 597 -11.49 -12.06 17.51
C GLY A 597 -12.03 -13.46 17.81
N LEU A 598 -11.46 -14.52 17.20
CA LEU A 598 -11.84 -15.89 17.49
C LEU A 598 -11.63 -16.22 18.97
N SER A 599 -12.67 -16.76 19.58
CA SER A 599 -12.64 -17.22 20.97
C SER A 599 -13.52 -18.46 21.11
N ALA A 600 -13.15 -19.32 22.05
CA ALA A 600 -13.94 -20.46 22.47
C ALA A 600 -13.97 -20.51 23.99
N SER A 601 -15.09 -20.96 24.55
CA SER A 601 -15.26 -21.00 26.00
C SER A 601 -15.97 -22.26 26.47
N LEU A 602 -15.67 -22.68 27.70
CA LEU A 602 -16.32 -23.78 28.40
C LEU A 602 -16.69 -23.38 29.83
N THR A 603 -17.58 -24.16 30.45
CA THR A 603 -17.92 -23.99 31.87
C THR A 603 -17.03 -24.86 32.75
N VAL A 604 -16.48 -24.31 33.83
CA VAL A 604 -15.86 -25.07 34.91
C VAL A 604 -16.82 -25.05 36.10
N THR A 605 -17.23 -26.23 36.58
CA THR A 605 -18.18 -26.36 37.70
C THR A 605 -17.50 -27.02 38.89
N ALA A 606 -17.50 -26.36 40.04
CA ALA A 606 -17.03 -26.93 41.30
C ALA A 606 -18.17 -27.67 42.00
N LYS A 607 -18.11 -29.00 42.06
CA LYS A 607 -19.20 -29.81 42.62
C LYS A 607 -18.69 -31.11 43.21
N ALA A 608 -18.97 -31.36 44.48
CA ALA A 608 -18.60 -32.60 45.15
C ALA A 608 -19.43 -33.78 44.62
N ASP A 609 -18.85 -34.97 44.61
CA ASP A 609 -19.63 -36.19 44.37
C ASP A 609 -20.67 -36.35 45.48
N THR A 610 -21.92 -36.61 45.11
CA THR A 610 -22.97 -36.93 46.08
C THR A 610 -22.62 -38.24 46.78
N VAL A 611 -22.14 -38.16 48.02
CA VAL A 611 -22.02 -39.33 48.89
C VAL A 611 -23.42 -39.83 49.18
N THR A 612 -23.81 -40.96 48.59
CA THR A 612 -25.02 -41.69 48.98
C THR A 612 -24.76 -42.39 50.32
N PRO A 613 -25.50 -42.13 51.40
CA PRO A 613 -25.28 -42.84 52.66
C PRO A 613 -25.91 -44.24 52.60
N GLY A 614 -25.05 -45.27 52.65
CA GLY A 614 -25.28 -46.50 53.41
C GLY A 614 -26.23 -47.55 52.84
N GLY A 615 -25.65 -48.63 52.30
CA GLY A 615 -26.27 -49.94 52.22
C GLY A 615 -25.17 -51.01 52.34
N GLY A 616 -25.00 -51.57 53.54
CA GLY A 616 -23.97 -52.57 53.81
C GLY A 616 -24.29 -53.95 53.21
N SER A 617 -23.22 -54.71 52.95
CA SER A 617 -23.07 -56.14 53.23
C SER A 617 -22.40 -56.95 52.12
N SER A 618 -21.39 -57.71 52.57
CA SER A 618 -20.87 -58.99 52.08
C SER A 618 -20.21 -59.08 50.70
N GLY A 619 -18.87 -59.12 50.74
CA GLY A 619 -18.13 -60.38 50.52
C GLY A 619 -17.84 -60.77 49.07
N GLY A 620 -16.55 -60.89 48.74
CA GLY A 620 -16.12 -61.63 47.54
C GLY A 620 -14.73 -61.23 47.05
N CYS A 621 -13.88 -62.23 46.85
CA CYS A 621 -12.45 -62.11 46.57
C CYS A 621 -12.13 -61.95 45.07
N SER A 622 -10.92 -61.42 44.81
CA SER A 622 -9.98 -61.69 43.70
C SER A 622 -10.10 -61.08 42.28
N THR A 623 -9.02 -60.34 41.95
CA THR A 623 -8.13 -60.37 40.76
C THR A 623 -8.46 -59.60 39.45
N VAL A 624 -7.59 -58.61 39.17
CA VAL A 624 -6.77 -58.32 37.95
C VAL A 624 -7.38 -58.59 36.57
N ALA A 625 -7.45 -57.55 35.71
CA ALA A 625 -6.84 -57.51 34.36
C ALA A 625 -7.17 -56.24 33.54
N CYS A 626 -6.27 -55.94 32.61
CA CYS A 626 -6.14 -54.80 31.70
C CYS A 626 -7.37 -54.44 30.83
N GLY A 627 -7.36 -53.20 30.29
CA GLY A 627 -8.29 -52.67 29.28
C GLY A 627 -8.27 -53.42 27.93
N PRO A 628 -9.05 -52.96 26.92
CA PRO A 628 -8.54 -51.88 26.07
C PRO A 628 -9.58 -50.89 25.48
N ILE A 629 -9.06 -49.70 25.12
CA ILE A 629 -9.29 -48.87 23.92
C ILE A 629 -10.56 -49.19 23.10
N VAL A 630 -11.46 -48.19 22.98
CA VAL A 630 -12.50 -48.15 21.95
C VAL A 630 -12.33 -46.91 21.09
N LEU A 631 -12.06 -47.20 19.81
CA LEU A 631 -12.11 -46.34 18.63
C LEU A 631 -13.57 -45.90 18.39
N LEU A 632 -13.87 -44.60 18.27
CA LEU A 632 -15.19 -44.14 17.82
C LEU A 632 -15.09 -43.44 16.47
N ALA A 633 -15.74 -44.04 15.48
CA ALA A 633 -15.80 -43.62 14.09
C ALA A 633 -16.71 -42.40 13.89
N LEU A 634 -16.22 -41.41 13.15
CA LEU A 634 -16.99 -40.28 12.64
C LEU A 634 -17.76 -40.70 11.37
N LEU A 635 -19.09 -40.63 11.43
CA LEU A 635 -19.99 -40.72 10.28
C LEU A 635 -20.34 -39.30 9.80
N LEU A 636 -19.89 -38.97 8.60
CA LEU A 636 -20.38 -37.84 7.79
C LEU A 636 -21.74 -38.18 7.15
N PRO A 637 -22.63 -37.20 6.94
CA PRO A 637 -23.59 -37.25 5.85
C PRO A 637 -23.16 -36.28 4.72
N ALA A 638 -22.88 -36.86 3.56
CA ALA A 638 -22.82 -36.15 2.29
C ALA A 638 -24.23 -36.12 1.66
N ALA A 639 -24.75 -34.93 1.36
CA ALA A 639 -25.95 -34.75 0.55
C ALA A 639 -25.57 -34.31 -0.87
N PHE A 640 -25.85 -35.20 -1.82
CA PHE A 640 -25.83 -34.98 -3.27
C PHE A 640 -26.94 -34.00 -3.69
N MET A 641 -26.61 -33.02 -4.54
CA MET A 641 -27.53 -32.48 -5.54
C MET A 641 -26.86 -32.55 -6.90
N ALA A 642 -27.43 -33.39 -7.77
CA ALA A 642 -27.02 -33.60 -9.15
C ALA A 642 -27.66 -32.54 -10.07
N VAL A 643 -26.85 -31.89 -10.90
CA VAL A 643 -27.31 -31.20 -12.11
C VAL A 643 -26.76 -31.94 -13.32
N SER A 644 -27.67 -32.45 -14.14
CA SER A 644 -27.40 -33.26 -15.32
C SER A 644 -26.84 -32.45 -16.49
N VAL A 645 -25.76 -32.95 -17.08
CA VAL A 645 -25.25 -32.54 -18.40
C VAL A 645 -26.13 -33.14 -19.50
N ARG A 646 -26.63 -32.32 -20.43
CA ARG A 646 -27.01 -32.77 -21.79
C ARG A 646 -26.06 -32.14 -22.79
N ARG A 647 -25.20 -32.98 -23.38
CA ARG A 647 -24.55 -32.72 -24.67
C ARG A 647 -25.56 -32.95 -25.78
N GLY A 648 -25.74 -31.95 -26.66
CA GLY A 648 -26.34 -32.09 -27.98
C GLY A 648 -25.31 -31.63 -29.02
N CYS A 649 -25.10 -32.43 -30.05
CA CYS A 649 -24.17 -32.19 -31.15
C CYS A 649 -24.95 -32.27 -32.49
N ARG A 650 -24.45 -31.54 -33.50
CA ARG A 650 -24.88 -31.39 -34.92
C ARG A 650 -26.00 -30.36 -35.14
N LYS A 651 -25.94 -29.45 -36.12
CA LYS A 651 -25.17 -29.31 -37.37
C LYS A 651 -24.54 -27.93 -37.48
#